data_AF-A0A5E6WFE5-F1
#
_entry.id   AF-A0A5E6WFE5-F1
#
_cell.length_a   1.000
_cell.length_b   1.000
_cell.length_c   1.000
_cell.angle_alpha   90.00
_cell.angle_beta   90.00
_cell.angle_gamma   90.00
#
_symmetry.space_group_name_H-M   'P 1'
#
loop_
_entity.id
_entity.type
_entity.pdbx_description
1 polymer ?
#
loop_
_entity_poly.entity_id
_entity_poly.type
_entity_poly.pdbx_seq_one_letter_code
_entity_poly.pdbx_strand_id
1 'polypeptide(L)'
;MNKTPPAPRRYNWNQQKSPTRAMRDALYTMRRQRKIDDVHATTSSRAQMIAGLIWTCVEWITAIATAPFPLLSLSTGLLLAFKDGMLALHAYRQGNNAEALNHLLGYMLNSTGALLTDLRPALRSLQPVSRPLRQAAVSSASEQQRVMALIEQLEPSVPPADMRPVNYKGQTLWAANTPDVIGRYLLHRLDPDTDRLLSTGILAVPNGEGVMVRSGVAGGAPKYDALPDTPGPHKDYGVPSKYRDRIAMVINPESREELILRSQDYMGTSYAHSSLFAAADQLASTRTAYLQQVEKLTTDATRHFAELAPLPARIEVPAIAADTSFTQLIASDALAGKNLVIGAQPGSIASKQALITYMDALLKSGFKHLYMEYLPADVFHIKLAKFNRGESWRGIKRHLKAVDKAFGHGSDAPFSYLALVRTAREKGLKIHALDASTSYKLDGALVMADVSPLTPRSNSIRNFYSLKAIAADAIEAPAERWIALTDASRMSTFDKTPGLADLHEAVALRIDDVAVGQPTRIGVDSPGAIPGDAAAKGDYLVALPTSYKAPQVPAQPPEPPSPGVQHFDEFDVPTAFRDEIARMQFRPRALDSRFPFTSLRGQAGRDAQAAYDAFIAQRNRLEKKARDAFTDYTPAPAATLPDIAADSSFETFLSQLVDSRLSLLIGESRLTVSSKTLLKKHMETLKSSGYDTLYMQHLLTDLHQAELDIFFQTQRMPDRLRSYLRILDSSLMGRSGGVALYTELVHAAAKNNIRIRALDCTVSYYLDGLADKNISRNQMFSYFATQLIEADQLAHGSHKWVALIDRTNTHYNLGVPGLTDTLGAASLHVRDTPQELTKGVYQGTWEVVNSEVNSGVFALRSDFNLDIAVSRAKKPPPIPSVSRTRLTQAGHFLIERPGPSEINLVHKSATGDIVSTPIQVDDKGLFFIDRWNKKEQRFQYLPELIEMLVDQVKLSAVS
;
A
#
# COMPACT_ATOMS: atom_id res chain seq x y z
N MET A 1 -68.20 2.70 -19.10
CA MET A 1 -67.99 1.98 -20.38
C MET A 1 -67.42 2.99 -21.37
N ASN A 2 -66.38 2.80 -22.20
CA ASN A 2 -65.49 1.68 -22.55
C ASN A 2 -64.23 2.32 -23.22
N LYS A 3 -63.00 1.76 -23.28
CA LYS A 3 -62.33 0.55 -22.76
C LYS A 3 -60.81 0.83 -22.80
N THR A 4 -60.01 0.36 -21.84
CA THR A 4 -58.52 0.44 -21.89
C THR A 4 -57.92 -0.96 -22.11
N PRO A 5 -56.83 -1.15 -22.89
CA PRO A 5 -56.42 -2.49 -23.34
C PRO A 5 -55.84 -3.39 -22.23
N PRO A 6 -55.95 -4.73 -22.34
CA PRO A 6 -55.36 -5.66 -21.39
C PRO A 6 -53.83 -5.75 -21.54
N ALA A 7 -53.12 -5.72 -20.40
CA ALA A 7 -51.69 -5.99 -20.33
C ALA A 7 -51.36 -7.44 -20.77
N PRO A 8 -50.17 -7.71 -21.33
CA PRO A 8 -49.79 -9.04 -21.79
C PRO A 8 -49.71 -10.05 -20.63
N ARG A 9 -50.25 -11.25 -20.89
CA ARG A 9 -50.46 -12.31 -19.89
C ARG A 9 -49.16 -12.79 -19.27
N ARG A 10 -49.09 -12.81 -17.93
CA ARG A 10 -48.10 -13.61 -17.19
C ARG A 10 -48.57 -15.07 -17.09
N TYR A 11 -47.58 -15.96 -17.07
CA TYR A 11 -47.62 -17.43 -17.14
C TYR A 11 -48.78 -18.11 -16.38
N ASN A 12 -49.42 -19.11 -17.00
CA ASN A 12 -50.46 -19.95 -16.39
C ASN A 12 -49.99 -21.42 -16.39
N TRP A 13 -50.14 -22.13 -15.27
CA TRP A 13 -49.41 -23.39 -14.98
C TRP A 13 -50.02 -24.66 -15.61
N ASN A 14 -51.31 -24.67 -15.96
CA ASN A 14 -52.01 -25.89 -16.38
C ASN A 14 -52.32 -25.94 -17.89
N GLN A 15 -51.46 -26.63 -18.65
CA GLN A 15 -51.86 -27.34 -19.87
C GLN A 15 -51.38 -28.79 -19.79
N GLN A 16 -52.30 -29.74 -19.99
CA GLN A 16 -52.00 -31.17 -20.03
C GLN A 16 -51.00 -31.48 -21.14
N LYS A 17 -49.87 -32.10 -20.79
CA LYS A 17 -48.95 -32.73 -21.74
C LYS A 17 -49.15 -34.24 -21.73
N SER A 18 -48.96 -34.86 -22.89
CA SER A 18 -49.30 -36.27 -23.15
C SER A 18 -48.59 -37.26 -22.22
N PRO A 19 -49.19 -38.43 -21.89
CA PRO A 19 -48.82 -39.21 -20.70
C PRO A 19 -47.43 -39.89 -20.72
N THR A 20 -46.74 -39.92 -21.86
CA THR A 20 -45.57 -40.79 -22.08
C THR A 20 -44.21 -40.17 -21.80
N ARG A 21 -44.13 -38.90 -21.38
CA ARG A 21 -42.88 -38.27 -20.88
C ARG A 21 -42.83 -38.06 -19.36
N ALA A 22 -43.92 -38.34 -18.64
CA ALA A 22 -44.13 -37.88 -17.27
C ALA A 22 -43.35 -38.64 -16.17
N MET A 23 -42.73 -39.79 -16.44
CA MET A 23 -41.98 -40.53 -15.41
C MET A 23 -40.70 -39.83 -14.93
N ARG A 24 -40.02 -39.06 -15.80
CA ARG A 24 -38.77 -38.37 -15.42
C ARG A 24 -39.03 -37.20 -14.49
N ASP A 25 -40.08 -36.44 -14.76
CA ASP A 25 -40.46 -35.25 -13.98
C ASP A 25 -41.15 -35.65 -12.65
N ALA A 26 -41.93 -36.74 -12.63
CA ALA A 26 -42.55 -37.26 -11.41
C ALA A 26 -41.52 -37.75 -10.35
N LEU A 27 -40.32 -38.13 -10.78
CA LEU A 27 -39.22 -38.56 -9.90
C LEU A 27 -38.26 -37.40 -9.53
N TYR A 28 -38.40 -36.23 -10.15
CA TYR A 28 -37.47 -35.10 -10.00
C TYR A 28 -37.89 -34.12 -8.90
N THR A 29 -37.51 -34.39 -7.65
CA THR A 29 -37.87 -33.51 -6.53
C THR A 29 -36.89 -32.31 -6.42
N MET A 30 -37.33 -31.08 -6.74
CA MET A 30 -36.48 -29.87 -6.58
C MET A 30 -35.94 -29.68 -5.15
N ARG A 31 -36.68 -30.13 -4.12
CA ARG A 31 -36.21 -30.16 -2.72
C ARG A 31 -35.02 -31.10 -2.49
N ARG A 32 -34.85 -32.16 -3.29
CA ARG A 32 -33.67 -33.03 -3.26
C ARG A 32 -32.50 -32.37 -4.01
N GLN A 33 -32.75 -31.75 -5.16
CA GLN A 33 -31.71 -31.04 -5.91
C GLN A 33 -31.08 -29.91 -5.06
N ARG A 34 -31.88 -29.03 -4.45
CA ARG A 34 -31.35 -27.99 -3.55
C ARG A 34 -30.53 -28.55 -2.37
N LYS A 35 -30.90 -29.71 -1.83
CA LYS A 35 -30.09 -30.40 -0.80
C LYS A 35 -28.76 -30.92 -1.35
N ILE A 36 -28.73 -31.37 -2.60
CA ILE A 36 -27.48 -31.78 -3.28
C ILE A 36 -26.60 -30.55 -3.53
N ASP A 37 -27.17 -29.43 -4.00
CA ASP A 37 -26.45 -28.17 -4.24
C ASP A 37 -25.84 -27.61 -2.94
N ASP A 38 -26.61 -27.62 -1.83
CA ASP A 38 -26.14 -27.21 -0.49
C ASP A 38 -25.05 -28.16 0.07
N VAL A 39 -25.12 -29.45 -0.22
CA VAL A 39 -24.07 -30.42 0.12
C VAL A 39 -22.81 -30.17 -0.72
N HIS A 40 -22.93 -29.93 -2.03
CA HIS A 40 -21.79 -29.70 -2.91
C HIS A 40 -21.03 -28.40 -2.58
N ALA A 41 -21.74 -27.37 -2.12
CA ALA A 41 -21.17 -26.13 -1.61
C ALA A 41 -20.52 -26.26 -0.21
N THR A 42 -20.80 -27.34 0.54
CA THR A 42 -20.21 -27.57 1.87
C THR A 42 -19.11 -28.64 1.89
N THR A 43 -19.18 -29.67 1.04
CA THR A 43 -18.15 -30.73 0.94
C THR A 43 -16.86 -30.23 0.31
N SER A 44 -16.95 -29.40 -0.73
CA SER A 44 -15.80 -28.70 -1.33
C SER A 44 -15.02 -27.87 -0.30
N SER A 45 -15.73 -27.12 0.56
CA SER A 45 -15.11 -26.37 1.65
C SER A 45 -14.50 -27.25 2.75
N ARG A 46 -15.03 -28.46 2.98
CA ARG A 46 -14.49 -29.41 3.96
C ARG A 46 -13.17 -30.03 3.50
N ALA A 47 -13.00 -30.32 2.20
CA ALA A 47 -11.72 -30.81 1.68
C ALA A 47 -10.58 -29.81 1.93
N GLN A 48 -10.83 -28.51 1.71
CA GLN A 48 -9.87 -27.44 2.06
C GLN A 48 -9.71 -27.23 3.57
N MET A 49 -10.77 -27.44 4.37
CA MET A 49 -10.70 -27.35 5.83
C MET A 49 -9.88 -28.49 6.45
N ILE A 50 -9.96 -29.71 5.90
CA ILE A 50 -9.16 -30.86 6.32
C ILE A 50 -7.69 -30.64 6.00
N ALA A 51 -7.37 -30.07 4.82
CA ALA A 51 -6.01 -29.65 4.49
C ALA A 51 -5.46 -28.58 5.47
N GLY A 52 -6.32 -27.71 6.02
CA GLY A 52 -5.94 -26.77 7.08
C GLY A 52 -5.79 -27.39 8.48
N LEU A 53 -6.60 -28.40 8.81
CA LEU A 53 -6.59 -29.02 10.15
C LEU A 53 -5.30 -29.83 10.43
N ILE A 54 -4.66 -30.35 9.38
CA ILE A 54 -3.39 -31.09 9.48
C ILE A 54 -2.29 -30.20 10.07
N TRP A 55 -2.32 -28.89 9.84
CA TRP A 55 -1.33 -27.96 10.38
C TRP A 55 -1.52 -27.68 11.89
N THR A 56 -2.77 -27.67 12.37
CA THR A 56 -3.09 -27.38 13.78
C THR A 56 -2.72 -28.55 14.73
N CYS A 57 -2.61 -29.77 14.22
CA CYS A 57 -2.16 -30.92 15.02
C CYS A 57 -0.64 -30.94 15.27
N VAL A 58 0.15 -30.16 14.51
CA VAL A 58 1.61 -30.08 14.66
C VAL A 58 2.01 -29.23 15.87
N GLU A 59 1.22 -28.20 16.20
CA GLU A 59 1.53 -27.23 17.27
C GLU A 59 1.50 -27.79 18.70
N TRP A 60 0.87 -28.95 18.93
CA TRP A 60 0.70 -29.52 20.29
C TRP A 60 1.65 -30.66 20.65
N ILE A 61 2.38 -31.23 19.69
CA ILE A 61 3.29 -32.38 19.94
C ILE A 61 4.74 -31.93 20.12
N THR A 62 5.14 -30.79 19.53
CA THR A 62 6.51 -30.24 19.63
C THR A 62 6.88 -29.67 21.00
N ALA A 63 5.90 -29.41 21.88
CA ALA A 63 6.15 -28.75 23.17
C ALA A 63 6.62 -29.68 24.32
N ILE A 64 6.60 -31.01 24.16
CA ILE A 64 6.77 -31.97 25.27
C ILE A 64 8.03 -32.87 25.14
N ALA A 65 8.70 -32.92 23.99
CA ALA A 65 9.67 -33.98 23.68
C ALA A 65 11.18 -33.65 23.83
N THR A 66 11.58 -32.42 24.20
CA THR A 66 12.98 -31.96 24.05
C THR A 66 13.68 -31.51 25.34
N ALA A 67 13.43 -32.20 26.46
CA ALA A 67 14.30 -32.17 27.64
C ALA A 67 14.63 -33.61 28.05
N PRO A 68 15.90 -34.01 28.30
CA PRO A 68 17.11 -33.21 28.59
C PRO A 68 18.32 -33.49 27.65
N PHE A 69 19.54 -33.12 28.08
CA PHE A 69 20.88 -33.36 27.48
C PHE A 69 21.42 -32.34 26.42
N PRO A 70 22.08 -31.24 26.84
CA PRO A 70 22.44 -30.12 25.94
C PRO A 70 23.75 -30.21 25.12
N LEU A 71 24.55 -31.29 25.18
CA LEU A 71 25.97 -31.27 24.75
C LEU A 71 26.40 -32.24 23.63
N LEU A 72 25.47 -32.84 22.88
CA LEU A 72 25.78 -33.68 21.70
C LEU A 72 24.93 -33.39 20.44
N SER A 73 24.04 -32.40 20.48
CA SER A 73 23.03 -32.18 19.42
C SER A 73 23.52 -31.41 18.19
N LEU A 74 24.56 -30.58 18.27
CA LEU A 74 24.82 -29.58 17.23
C LEU A 74 25.54 -30.13 15.99
N SER A 75 26.54 -31.01 16.13
CA SER A 75 27.18 -31.68 14.99
C SER A 75 26.29 -32.78 14.40
N THR A 76 25.72 -33.62 15.26
CA THR A 76 24.85 -34.74 14.88
C THR A 76 23.56 -34.26 14.21
N GLY A 77 22.93 -33.20 14.73
CA GLY A 77 21.71 -32.62 14.17
C GLY A 77 21.92 -32.01 12.79
N LEU A 78 23.02 -31.29 12.57
CA LEU A 78 23.37 -30.73 11.26
C LEU A 78 23.68 -31.81 10.20
N LEU A 79 24.36 -32.89 10.59
CA LEU A 79 24.62 -34.03 9.68
C LEU A 79 23.34 -34.81 9.34
N LEU A 80 22.47 -35.06 10.32
CA LEU A 80 21.18 -35.70 10.08
C LEU A 80 20.25 -34.83 9.25
N ALA A 81 20.20 -33.52 9.52
CA ALA A 81 19.48 -32.57 8.68
C ALA A 81 20.01 -32.60 7.23
N PHE A 82 21.33 -32.52 7.01
CA PHE A 82 21.89 -32.54 5.66
C PHE A 82 21.55 -33.86 4.91
N LYS A 83 21.65 -35.00 5.60
CA LYS A 83 21.22 -36.31 5.07
C LYS A 83 19.74 -36.30 4.66
N ASP A 84 18.86 -35.87 5.56
CA ASP A 84 17.42 -35.86 5.31
C ASP A 84 17.03 -34.85 4.22
N GLY A 85 17.71 -33.70 4.13
CA GLY A 85 17.52 -32.74 3.03
C GLY A 85 17.91 -33.32 1.66
N MET A 86 19.00 -34.08 1.59
CA MET A 86 19.41 -34.77 0.35
C MET A 86 18.45 -35.90 -0.04
N LEU A 87 18.00 -36.71 0.92
CA LEU A 87 16.99 -37.76 0.69
C LEU A 87 15.63 -37.17 0.26
N ALA A 88 15.21 -36.05 0.87
CA ALA A 88 14.01 -35.33 0.46
C ALA A 88 14.10 -34.82 -0.98
N LEU A 89 15.25 -34.24 -1.36
CA LEU A 89 15.48 -33.73 -2.71
C LEU A 89 15.53 -34.86 -3.76
N HIS A 90 16.11 -36.01 -3.40
CA HIS A 90 16.17 -37.20 -4.24
C HIS A 90 14.77 -37.80 -4.47
N ALA A 91 14.03 -38.09 -3.39
CA ALA A 91 12.66 -38.59 -3.48
C ALA A 91 11.70 -37.63 -4.20
N TYR A 92 11.89 -36.31 -4.04
CA TYR A 92 11.14 -35.29 -4.76
C TYR A 92 11.44 -35.32 -6.27
N ARG A 93 12.71 -35.44 -6.68
CA ARG A 93 13.09 -35.58 -8.10
C ARG A 93 12.54 -36.85 -8.75
N GLN A 94 12.36 -37.93 -7.98
CA GLN A 94 11.69 -39.16 -8.41
C GLN A 94 10.14 -39.09 -8.35
N GLY A 95 9.57 -37.98 -7.85
CA GLY A 95 8.12 -37.78 -7.75
C GLY A 95 7.44 -38.55 -6.59
N ASN A 96 8.22 -39.14 -5.68
CA ASN A 96 7.72 -39.82 -4.50
C ASN A 96 7.46 -38.80 -3.36
N ASN A 97 6.39 -38.02 -3.53
CA ASN A 97 6.09 -36.87 -2.67
C ASN A 97 5.81 -37.22 -1.20
N ALA A 98 5.40 -38.45 -0.89
CA ALA A 98 5.16 -38.87 0.50
C ALA A 98 6.49 -39.11 1.24
N GLU A 99 7.44 -39.75 0.58
CA GLU A 99 8.79 -40.00 1.11
C GLU A 99 9.61 -38.71 1.17
N ALA A 100 9.49 -37.86 0.13
CA ALA A 100 10.06 -36.52 0.14
C ALA A 100 9.55 -35.67 1.31
N LEU A 101 8.24 -35.75 1.63
CA LEU A 101 7.65 -35.07 2.79
C LEU A 101 8.18 -35.63 4.12
N ASN A 102 8.30 -36.95 4.26
CA ASN A 102 8.84 -37.57 5.47
C ASN A 102 10.30 -37.15 5.73
N HIS A 103 11.13 -37.15 4.69
CA HIS A 103 12.51 -36.66 4.81
C HIS A 103 12.58 -35.14 5.02
N LEU A 104 11.70 -34.35 4.41
CA LEU A 104 11.62 -32.90 4.67
C LEU A 104 11.21 -32.58 6.13
N LEU A 105 10.33 -33.40 6.71
CA LEU A 105 9.98 -33.31 8.13
C LEU A 105 11.17 -33.70 9.03
N GLY A 106 11.91 -34.76 8.68
CA GLY A 106 13.18 -35.11 9.34
C GLY A 106 14.19 -33.97 9.31
N TYR A 107 14.40 -33.36 8.14
CA TYR A 107 15.24 -32.17 7.96
C TYR A 107 14.81 -31.01 8.87
N MET A 108 13.51 -30.68 8.92
CA MET A 108 13.01 -29.56 9.73
C MET A 108 13.11 -29.83 11.24
N LEU A 109 12.82 -31.06 11.69
CA LEU A 109 12.96 -31.45 13.10
C LEU A 109 14.43 -31.40 13.53
N ASN A 110 15.35 -31.95 12.72
CA ASN A 110 16.78 -31.94 12.99
C ASN A 110 17.40 -30.53 12.91
N SER A 111 16.89 -29.66 12.03
CA SER A 111 17.33 -28.26 11.92
C SER A 111 16.85 -27.37 13.07
N THR A 112 15.62 -27.57 13.55
CA THR A 112 15.04 -26.79 14.65
C THR A 112 15.82 -27.00 15.96
N GLY A 113 16.32 -28.20 16.20
CA GLY A 113 17.15 -28.52 17.38
C GLY A 113 18.48 -27.74 17.46
N ALA A 114 18.98 -27.19 16.35
CA ALA A 114 20.21 -26.39 16.30
C ALA A 114 19.98 -24.89 16.55
N LEU A 115 18.74 -24.39 16.46
CA LEU A 115 18.39 -22.97 16.60
C LEU A 115 17.94 -22.57 18.01
N LEU A 116 17.70 -23.53 18.91
CA LEU A 116 17.07 -23.30 20.22
C LEU A 116 18.03 -23.34 21.42
N THR A 117 19.35 -23.46 21.21
CA THR A 117 20.36 -23.46 22.28
C THR A 117 21.03 -22.10 22.48
N ASP A 118 20.78 -21.47 23.63
CA ASP A 118 21.49 -20.24 24.03
C ASP A 118 22.93 -20.59 24.50
N LEU A 119 23.93 -20.13 23.74
CA LEU A 119 25.35 -20.41 23.98
C LEU A 119 26.01 -19.46 24.99
N ARG A 120 25.30 -18.44 25.49
CA ARG A 120 25.86 -17.44 26.43
C ARG A 120 26.35 -18.01 27.78
N PRO A 121 25.80 -19.11 28.35
CA PRO A 121 26.36 -19.74 29.55
C PRO A 121 27.66 -20.50 29.29
N ALA A 122 27.80 -21.14 28.12
CA ALA A 122 28.93 -22.02 27.81
C ALA A 122 30.23 -21.26 27.44
N LEU A 123 30.10 -20.06 26.85
CA LEU A 123 31.24 -19.24 26.45
C LEU A 123 32.00 -18.57 27.62
N ARG A 124 31.54 -18.73 28.87
CA ARG A 124 32.23 -18.19 30.07
C ARG A 124 33.20 -19.18 30.75
N SER A 125 33.23 -20.45 30.37
CA SER A 125 34.04 -21.49 31.04
C SER A 125 35.29 -21.95 30.28
N LEU A 126 35.58 -21.37 29.11
CA LEU A 126 36.72 -21.76 28.28
C LEU A 126 37.96 -20.87 28.51
N GLN A 127 38.78 -21.25 29.49
CA GLN A 127 40.19 -20.82 29.54
C GLN A 127 41.02 -21.57 28.46
N PRO A 128 42.12 -20.97 27.96
CA PRO A 128 42.87 -21.54 26.84
C PRO A 128 43.78 -22.70 27.29
N VAL A 129 43.32 -23.94 27.12
CA VAL A 129 44.18 -25.13 27.24
C VAL A 129 44.63 -25.59 25.85
N SER A 130 45.90 -25.36 25.55
CA SER A 130 46.53 -25.76 24.28
C SER A 130 46.80 -27.26 24.20
N ARG A 131 46.05 -27.99 23.35
CA ARG A 131 46.44 -29.31 22.81
C ARG A 131 46.05 -29.43 21.32
N PRO A 132 46.80 -30.21 20.51
CA PRO A 132 46.76 -30.08 19.05
C PRO A 132 45.59 -30.82 18.39
N LEU A 133 44.86 -30.11 17.53
CA LEU A 133 43.88 -30.68 16.60
C LEU A 133 44.60 -31.46 15.48
N ARG A 134 44.73 -32.78 15.62
CA ARG A 134 45.20 -33.68 14.54
C ARG A 134 44.28 -34.86 14.20
N GLN A 135 43.15 -35.04 14.89
CA GLN A 135 42.21 -36.14 14.63
C GLN A 135 40.93 -35.75 13.87
N ALA A 136 40.61 -34.45 13.75
CA ALA A 136 39.39 -34.00 13.07
C ALA A 136 39.47 -33.96 11.53
N ALA A 137 40.68 -33.97 10.95
CA ALA A 137 40.89 -33.84 9.50
C ALA A 137 40.84 -35.18 8.73
N VAL A 138 40.91 -36.31 9.42
CA VAL A 138 40.93 -37.66 8.79
C VAL A 138 39.51 -38.22 8.62
N SER A 139 38.59 -37.86 9.52
CA SER A 139 37.16 -38.20 9.42
C SER A 139 36.47 -37.42 8.30
N SER A 140 36.74 -36.11 8.15
CA SER A 140 36.10 -35.31 7.10
C SER A 140 36.47 -35.74 5.68
N ALA A 141 37.74 -36.14 5.44
CA ALA A 141 38.18 -36.61 4.13
C ALA A 141 37.56 -37.96 3.74
N SER A 142 37.41 -38.87 4.71
CA SER A 142 36.80 -40.20 4.48
C SER A 142 35.27 -40.14 4.36
N GLU A 143 34.61 -39.20 5.05
CA GLU A 143 33.20 -38.91 4.82
C GLU A 143 32.97 -38.18 3.48
N GLN A 144 33.81 -37.23 3.08
CA GLN A 144 33.72 -36.61 1.75
C GLN A 144 33.92 -37.64 0.63
N GLN A 145 34.83 -38.61 0.76
CA GLN A 145 34.95 -39.69 -0.23
C GLN A 145 33.70 -40.58 -0.30
N ARG A 146 33.05 -40.88 0.83
CA ARG A 146 31.76 -41.60 0.83
C ARG A 146 30.61 -40.79 0.23
N VAL A 147 30.59 -39.48 0.44
CA VAL A 147 29.58 -38.57 -0.13
C VAL A 147 29.80 -38.40 -1.64
N MET A 148 31.05 -38.27 -2.11
CA MET A 148 31.36 -38.21 -3.54
C MET A 148 31.06 -39.54 -4.25
N ALA A 149 31.31 -40.68 -3.64
CA ALA A 149 30.90 -41.99 -4.18
C ALA A 149 29.36 -42.14 -4.28
N LEU A 150 28.60 -41.47 -3.40
CA LEU A 150 27.14 -41.37 -3.52
C LEU A 150 26.70 -40.42 -4.65
N ILE A 151 27.53 -39.42 -4.99
CA ILE A 151 27.27 -38.46 -6.07
C ILE A 151 27.60 -39.05 -7.45
N GLU A 152 28.63 -39.89 -7.56
CA GLU A 152 28.92 -40.64 -8.80
C GLU A 152 27.85 -41.70 -9.12
N GLN A 153 27.10 -42.17 -8.12
CA GLN A 153 25.91 -43.02 -8.31
C GLN A 153 24.64 -42.25 -8.72
N LEU A 154 24.72 -40.93 -8.91
CA LEU A 154 23.56 -40.06 -9.21
C LEU A 154 23.57 -39.44 -10.62
N GLU A 155 24.42 -39.91 -11.54
CA GLU A 155 24.27 -39.59 -12.97
C GLU A 155 23.12 -40.40 -13.60
N PRO A 156 22.13 -39.75 -14.26
CA PRO A 156 20.99 -40.45 -14.84
C PRO A 156 21.36 -41.16 -16.15
N SER A 157 20.82 -42.37 -16.33
CA SER A 157 20.91 -43.13 -17.58
C SER A 157 20.15 -42.44 -18.73
N VAL A 158 20.64 -42.62 -19.95
CA VAL A 158 20.03 -42.03 -21.16
C VAL A 158 18.81 -42.86 -21.58
N PRO A 159 17.60 -42.28 -21.67
CA PRO A 159 16.39 -43.02 -22.06
C PRO A 159 16.35 -43.34 -23.57
N PRO A 160 15.52 -44.31 -23.99
CA PRO A 160 15.40 -44.73 -25.39
C PRO A 160 14.94 -43.60 -26.34
N ALA A 161 15.45 -43.62 -27.58
CA ALA A 161 15.31 -42.55 -28.57
C ALA A 161 13.89 -42.32 -29.14
N ASP A 162 12.91 -43.16 -28.79
CA ASP A 162 11.53 -43.13 -29.28
C ASP A 162 10.52 -42.45 -28.32
N MET A 163 10.98 -42.08 -27.13
CA MET A 163 10.18 -41.45 -26.06
C MET A 163 10.60 -40.00 -25.82
N ARG A 164 9.62 -39.12 -25.58
CA ARG A 164 9.83 -37.70 -25.25
C ARG A 164 9.21 -37.31 -23.91
N PRO A 165 9.80 -36.36 -23.16
CA PRO A 165 9.21 -35.84 -21.95
C PRO A 165 8.01 -34.93 -22.30
N VAL A 166 6.96 -35.03 -21.49
CA VAL A 166 5.73 -34.23 -21.59
C VAL A 166 5.26 -33.82 -20.20
N ASN A 167 4.71 -32.61 -20.06
CA ASN A 167 4.22 -32.11 -18.78
C ASN A 167 2.72 -32.37 -18.63
N TYR A 168 2.33 -33.04 -17.54
CA TYR A 168 0.94 -33.34 -17.18
C TYR A 168 0.70 -32.98 -15.72
N LYS A 169 -0.16 -31.99 -15.47
CA LYS A 169 -0.47 -31.46 -14.11
C LYS A 169 0.75 -31.06 -13.28
N GLY A 170 1.82 -30.56 -13.92
CA GLY A 170 3.06 -30.18 -13.24
C GLY A 170 4.01 -31.33 -12.95
N GLN A 171 3.74 -32.54 -13.46
CA GLN A 171 4.65 -33.69 -13.44
C GLN A 171 5.23 -33.92 -14.84
N THR A 172 6.55 -34.14 -14.91
CA THR A 172 7.21 -34.61 -16.14
C THR A 172 7.00 -36.11 -16.26
N LEU A 173 6.31 -36.54 -17.32
CA LEU A 173 6.08 -37.94 -17.69
C LEU A 173 6.61 -38.17 -19.11
N TRP A 174 6.67 -39.42 -19.54
CA TRP A 174 7.17 -39.80 -20.87
C TRP A 174 6.01 -40.24 -21.78
N ALA A 175 6.08 -39.86 -23.05
CA ALA A 175 5.15 -40.29 -24.08
C ALA A 175 5.91 -40.70 -25.34
N ALA A 176 5.41 -41.69 -26.07
CA ALA A 176 5.94 -42.04 -27.37
C ALA A 176 5.86 -40.84 -28.33
N ASN A 177 6.78 -40.77 -29.29
CA ASN A 177 6.78 -39.72 -30.31
C ASN A 177 5.53 -39.76 -31.21
N THR A 178 4.90 -40.93 -31.35
CA THR A 178 3.65 -41.15 -32.09
C THR A 178 2.45 -41.38 -31.15
N PRO A 179 1.26 -40.81 -31.45
CA PRO A 179 0.02 -41.12 -30.73
C PRO A 179 -0.61 -42.43 -31.19
N ASP A 180 -1.65 -42.87 -30.47
CA ASP A 180 -2.56 -43.91 -30.92
C ASP A 180 -3.44 -43.47 -32.10
N VAL A 181 -4.20 -44.42 -32.65
CA VAL A 181 -5.06 -44.25 -33.84
C VAL A 181 -6.15 -43.17 -33.72
N ILE A 182 -6.39 -42.63 -32.53
CA ILE A 182 -7.31 -41.50 -32.30
C ILE A 182 -6.62 -40.30 -31.60
N GLY A 183 -5.31 -40.17 -31.78
CA GLY A 183 -4.54 -38.98 -31.41
C GLY A 183 -4.12 -38.89 -29.94
N ARG A 184 -4.28 -39.96 -29.15
CA ARG A 184 -3.97 -39.99 -27.71
C ARG A 184 -2.61 -40.58 -27.44
N TYR A 185 -1.94 -40.10 -26.40
CA TYR A 185 -0.67 -40.62 -25.92
C TYR A 185 -0.87 -41.32 -24.58
N LEU A 186 -0.32 -42.53 -24.45
CA LEU A 186 -0.21 -43.22 -23.17
C LEU A 186 1.01 -42.66 -22.42
N LEU A 187 0.79 -42.14 -21.22
CA LEU A 187 1.85 -41.57 -20.40
C LEU A 187 2.54 -42.65 -19.57
N HIS A 188 3.86 -42.61 -19.53
CA HIS A 188 4.73 -43.52 -18.79
C HIS A 188 5.52 -42.75 -17.72
N ARG A 189 5.88 -43.43 -16.64
CA ARG A 189 6.81 -42.95 -15.62
C ARG A 189 8.07 -43.80 -15.70
N LEU A 190 9.24 -43.20 -15.56
CA LEU A 190 10.48 -43.95 -15.39
C LEU A 190 10.50 -44.53 -13.97
N ASP A 191 10.67 -45.83 -13.86
CA ASP A 191 10.85 -46.55 -12.60
C ASP A 191 12.30 -46.39 -12.12
N PRO A 192 12.56 -45.68 -11.01
CA PRO A 192 13.92 -45.34 -10.59
C PRO A 192 14.76 -46.55 -10.16
N ASP A 193 14.14 -47.68 -9.80
CA ASP A 193 14.84 -48.88 -9.36
C ASP A 193 15.22 -49.82 -10.52
N THR A 194 14.58 -49.67 -11.70
CA THR A 194 14.75 -50.60 -12.84
C THR A 194 15.05 -49.93 -14.17
N ASP A 195 15.05 -48.60 -14.24
CA ASP A 195 15.15 -47.78 -15.45
C ASP A 195 14.13 -48.13 -16.56
N ARG A 196 13.02 -48.78 -16.20
CA ARG A 196 11.95 -49.13 -17.13
C ARG A 196 10.86 -48.08 -17.14
N LEU A 197 10.35 -47.77 -18.33
CA LEU A 197 9.17 -46.94 -18.51
C LEU A 197 7.89 -47.74 -18.17
N LEU A 198 7.38 -47.54 -16.96
CA LEU A 198 6.11 -48.13 -16.51
C LEU A 198 4.92 -47.29 -16.99
N SER A 199 3.92 -47.94 -17.59
CA SER A 199 2.67 -47.28 -17.99
C SER A 199 1.92 -46.74 -16.78
N THR A 200 1.52 -45.47 -16.82
CA THR A 200 0.67 -44.85 -15.78
C THR A 200 -0.82 -45.18 -15.96
N GLY A 201 -1.21 -45.82 -17.08
CA GLY A 201 -2.60 -45.97 -17.48
C GLY A 201 -3.31 -44.66 -17.88
N ILE A 202 -2.61 -43.53 -17.91
CA ILE A 202 -3.16 -42.22 -18.29
C ILE A 202 -3.05 -42.05 -19.80
N LEU A 203 -4.20 -42.03 -20.48
CA LEU A 203 -4.31 -41.53 -21.86
C LEU A 203 -4.53 -40.01 -21.84
N ALA A 204 -3.72 -39.28 -22.61
CA ALA A 204 -3.75 -37.82 -22.69
C ALA A 204 -3.70 -37.34 -24.15
N VAL A 205 -4.19 -36.11 -24.38
CA VAL A 205 -4.06 -35.39 -25.66
C VAL A 205 -3.45 -34.01 -25.39
N PRO A 206 -2.63 -33.45 -26.29
CA PRO A 206 -2.19 -32.07 -26.18
C PRO A 206 -3.39 -31.12 -26.35
N ASN A 207 -3.45 -30.08 -25.52
CA ASN A 207 -4.37 -28.96 -25.73
C ASN A 207 -3.83 -27.98 -26.80
N GLY A 208 -4.53 -26.89 -27.08
CA GLY A 208 -4.11 -25.86 -28.05
C GLY A 208 -2.81 -25.11 -27.71
N GLU A 209 -2.24 -25.35 -26.52
CA GLU A 209 -0.96 -24.79 -26.03
C GLU A 209 0.14 -25.87 -25.95
N GLY A 210 -0.14 -27.10 -26.43
CA GLY A 210 0.81 -28.24 -26.39
C GLY A 210 0.90 -28.97 -25.05
N VAL A 211 0.14 -28.56 -24.03
CA VAL A 211 0.13 -29.18 -22.69
C VAL A 211 -0.76 -30.42 -22.66
N MET A 212 -0.29 -31.50 -22.04
CA MET A 212 -1.04 -32.75 -21.99
C MET A 212 -2.22 -32.66 -21.02
N VAL A 213 -3.42 -32.94 -21.51
CA VAL A 213 -4.66 -33.02 -20.73
C VAL A 213 -5.29 -34.41 -20.87
N ARG A 214 -5.98 -34.89 -19.83
CA ARG A 214 -6.50 -36.26 -19.79
C ARG A 214 -7.55 -36.48 -20.88
N SER A 215 -7.36 -37.51 -21.71
CA SER A 215 -8.35 -37.92 -22.71
C SER A 215 -9.56 -38.54 -22.00
N GLY A 216 -10.65 -37.77 -21.90
CA GLY A 216 -11.90 -38.20 -21.31
C GLY A 216 -12.97 -38.43 -22.37
N VAL A 217 -13.42 -39.67 -22.53
CA VAL A 217 -14.79 -39.91 -23.00
C VAL A 217 -15.70 -39.42 -21.87
N ALA A 218 -16.65 -38.54 -22.19
CA ALA A 218 -17.61 -38.04 -21.20
C ALA A 218 -18.52 -39.18 -20.72
N GLY A 219 -18.23 -39.73 -19.55
CA GLY A 219 -19.10 -40.71 -18.89
C GLY A 219 -20.49 -40.12 -18.65
N GLY A 220 -21.53 -40.86 -19.06
CA GLY A 220 -22.91 -40.39 -19.19
C GLY A 220 -23.67 -40.11 -17.88
N ALA A 221 -23.07 -39.40 -16.93
CA ALA A 221 -23.84 -38.64 -15.95
C ALA A 221 -24.51 -37.45 -16.67
N PRO A 222 -25.78 -37.11 -16.36
CA PRO A 222 -26.40 -35.89 -16.88
C PRO A 222 -25.53 -34.68 -16.55
N LYS A 223 -25.39 -33.73 -17.49
CA LYS A 223 -24.77 -32.44 -17.19
C LYS A 223 -25.52 -31.82 -16.00
N TYR A 224 -24.75 -31.44 -14.98
CA TYR A 224 -25.26 -30.69 -13.85
C TYR A 224 -25.54 -29.25 -14.33
N ASP A 225 -26.81 -28.97 -14.62
CA ASP A 225 -27.28 -27.62 -14.88
C ASP A 225 -27.59 -26.95 -13.55
N ALA A 226 -26.69 -26.05 -13.11
CA ALA A 226 -26.90 -25.26 -11.91
C ALA A 226 -28.18 -24.42 -12.03
N LEU A 227 -29.00 -24.40 -10.98
CA LEU A 227 -30.17 -23.52 -10.92
C LEU A 227 -29.71 -22.06 -11.09
N PRO A 228 -30.41 -21.26 -11.93
CA PRO A 228 -29.99 -19.88 -12.20
C PRO A 228 -30.01 -19.03 -10.92
N ASP A 229 -28.95 -18.21 -10.72
CA ASP A 229 -28.84 -17.25 -9.61
C ASP A 229 -30.12 -16.42 -9.46
N THR A 230 -30.59 -16.25 -8.23
CA THR A 230 -31.83 -15.53 -7.88
C THR A 230 -31.87 -14.14 -8.53
N PRO A 231 -32.97 -13.73 -9.19
CA PRO A 231 -33.12 -12.37 -9.72
C PRO A 231 -33.03 -11.31 -8.61
N GLY A 232 -32.56 -10.11 -8.94
CA GLY A 232 -32.59 -8.95 -8.05
C GLY A 232 -31.33 -8.07 -8.10
N PRO A 233 -31.30 -6.96 -7.35
CA PRO A 233 -30.29 -5.91 -7.49
C PRO A 233 -28.85 -6.40 -7.27
N HIS A 234 -28.66 -7.38 -6.38
CA HIS A 234 -27.37 -8.02 -6.10
C HIS A 234 -26.79 -8.77 -7.32
N LYS A 235 -27.63 -9.17 -8.28
CA LYS A 235 -27.25 -9.78 -9.55
C LYS A 235 -27.13 -8.73 -10.66
N ASP A 236 -28.02 -7.73 -10.65
CA ASP A 236 -28.07 -6.69 -11.67
C ASP A 236 -26.89 -5.72 -11.58
N TYR A 237 -26.47 -5.36 -10.35
CA TYR A 237 -25.44 -4.35 -10.06
C TYR A 237 -24.25 -4.87 -9.24
N GLY A 238 -24.33 -6.12 -8.75
CA GLY A 238 -23.22 -6.79 -8.06
C GLY A 238 -22.25 -7.48 -9.02
N VAL A 239 -21.10 -7.90 -8.51
CA VAL A 239 -20.09 -8.58 -9.34
C VAL A 239 -20.55 -10.02 -9.68
N PRO A 240 -20.37 -10.50 -10.93
CA PRO A 240 -20.79 -11.85 -11.33
C PRO A 240 -20.31 -12.96 -10.38
N SER A 241 -21.18 -13.93 -10.11
CA SER A 241 -21.02 -14.95 -9.06
C SER A 241 -19.71 -15.75 -9.13
N LYS A 242 -19.14 -15.94 -10.32
CA LYS A 242 -17.80 -16.54 -10.54
C LYS A 242 -16.63 -15.79 -9.89
N TYR A 243 -16.81 -14.52 -9.51
CA TYR A 243 -15.81 -13.71 -8.81
C TYR A 243 -16.15 -13.46 -7.32
N ARG A 244 -17.27 -13.99 -6.83
CA ARG A 244 -17.81 -13.69 -5.49
C ARG A 244 -16.79 -13.88 -4.38
N ASP A 245 -16.04 -14.99 -4.38
CA ASP A 245 -15.07 -15.28 -3.32
C ASP A 245 -13.82 -14.38 -3.36
N ARG A 246 -13.46 -13.88 -4.56
CA ARG A 246 -12.38 -12.90 -4.72
C ARG A 246 -12.80 -11.53 -4.19
N ILE A 247 -14.03 -11.10 -4.46
CA ILE A 247 -14.60 -9.90 -3.84
C ILE A 247 -14.76 -10.10 -2.33
N ALA A 248 -15.14 -11.29 -1.86
CA ALA A 248 -15.24 -11.63 -0.43
C ALA A 248 -13.89 -11.55 0.31
N MET A 249 -12.79 -11.85 -0.38
CA MET A 249 -11.44 -11.63 0.13
C MET A 249 -11.09 -10.13 0.17
N VAL A 250 -11.35 -9.40 -0.91
CA VAL A 250 -10.95 -7.98 -1.03
C VAL A 250 -11.77 -7.04 -0.15
N ILE A 251 -13.05 -7.34 0.09
CA ILE A 251 -13.92 -6.53 0.96
C ILE A 251 -13.57 -6.67 2.46
N ASN A 252 -12.83 -7.72 2.84
CA ASN A 252 -12.43 -7.98 4.21
C ASN A 252 -11.22 -7.09 4.59
N PRO A 253 -11.34 -6.13 5.52
CA PRO A 253 -10.27 -5.17 5.84
C PRO A 253 -8.93 -5.81 6.22
N GLU A 254 -8.95 -6.96 6.91
CA GLU A 254 -7.74 -7.64 7.37
C GLU A 254 -7.00 -8.41 6.26
N SER A 255 -7.63 -8.69 5.12
CA SER A 255 -7.06 -9.66 4.16
C SER A 255 -5.78 -9.19 3.47
N ARG A 256 -5.54 -7.87 3.36
CA ARG A 256 -4.25 -7.35 2.87
C ARG A 256 -3.13 -7.55 3.89
N GLU A 257 -3.40 -7.28 5.17
CA GLU A 257 -2.45 -7.50 6.26
C GLU A 257 -2.16 -9.00 6.45
N GLU A 258 -3.18 -9.86 6.42
CA GLU A 258 -3.00 -11.31 6.45
C GLU A 258 -2.11 -11.83 5.31
N LEU A 259 -2.24 -11.29 4.10
CA LEU A 259 -1.38 -11.65 2.97
C LEU A 259 0.08 -11.21 3.19
N ILE A 260 0.30 -10.03 3.76
CA ILE A 260 1.64 -9.53 4.11
C ILE A 260 2.27 -10.41 5.18
N LEU A 261 1.58 -10.66 6.30
CA LEU A 261 2.09 -11.48 7.40
C LEU A 261 2.45 -12.89 6.92
N ARG A 262 1.54 -13.56 6.18
CA ARG A 262 1.82 -14.88 5.60
C ARG A 262 2.99 -14.86 4.61
N SER A 263 3.20 -13.78 3.86
CA SER A 263 4.38 -13.69 2.97
C SER A 263 5.69 -13.55 3.74
N GLN A 264 5.67 -12.88 4.89
CA GLN A 264 6.82 -12.69 5.77
C GLN A 264 7.22 -14.00 6.45
N ASP A 265 6.25 -14.76 6.95
CA ASP A 265 6.47 -16.05 7.63
C ASP A 265 7.10 -17.13 6.73
N TYR A 266 6.80 -17.11 5.43
CA TYR A 266 7.24 -18.14 4.49
C TYR A 266 8.47 -17.77 3.62
N MET A 267 8.70 -16.48 3.35
CA MET A 267 9.73 -16.03 2.38
C MET A 267 10.57 -14.84 2.88
N GLY A 268 10.27 -14.26 4.03
CA GLY A 268 10.96 -13.07 4.55
C GLY A 268 10.47 -11.74 3.96
N THR A 269 10.88 -10.64 4.60
CA THR A 269 10.29 -9.30 4.41
C THR A 269 10.44 -8.71 3.01
N SER A 270 11.47 -9.11 2.26
CA SER A 270 11.72 -8.63 0.88
C SER A 270 10.65 -9.05 -0.13
N TYR A 271 9.87 -10.10 0.16
CA TYR A 271 8.97 -10.72 -0.83
C TYR A 271 7.50 -10.29 -0.72
N ALA A 272 7.10 -9.58 0.34
CA ALA A 272 5.71 -9.13 0.53
C ALA A 272 5.16 -8.35 -0.68
N HIS A 273 5.97 -7.48 -1.29
CA HIS A 273 5.60 -6.76 -2.52
C HIS A 273 5.34 -7.69 -3.71
N SER A 274 6.09 -8.78 -3.86
CA SER A 274 5.87 -9.77 -4.92
C SER A 274 4.59 -10.59 -4.70
N SER A 275 4.26 -10.93 -3.44
CA SER A 275 3.01 -11.61 -3.09
C SER A 275 1.79 -10.73 -3.35
N LEU A 276 1.85 -9.44 -3.00
CA LEU A 276 0.78 -8.47 -3.29
C LEU A 276 0.64 -8.23 -4.81
N PHE A 277 1.74 -8.16 -5.56
CA PHE A 277 1.71 -8.06 -7.02
C PHE A 277 1.05 -9.29 -7.67
N ALA A 278 1.42 -10.51 -7.26
CA ALA A 278 0.81 -11.74 -7.76
C ALA A 278 -0.69 -11.83 -7.39
N ALA A 279 -1.09 -11.38 -6.21
CA ALA A 279 -2.50 -11.30 -5.82
C ALA A 279 -3.28 -10.27 -6.66
N ALA A 280 -2.68 -9.10 -6.93
CA ALA A 280 -3.28 -8.07 -7.80
C ALA A 280 -3.45 -8.56 -9.25
N ASP A 281 -2.46 -9.26 -9.81
CA ASP A 281 -2.54 -9.85 -11.15
C ASP A 281 -3.67 -10.91 -11.24
N GLN A 282 -3.76 -11.82 -10.27
CA GLN A 282 -4.85 -12.79 -10.20
C GLN A 282 -6.23 -12.12 -10.10
N LEU A 283 -6.32 -10.94 -9.50
CA LEU A 283 -7.54 -10.13 -9.38
C LEU A 283 -7.86 -9.27 -10.62
N ALA A 284 -6.97 -9.13 -11.61
CA ALA A 284 -7.16 -8.23 -12.74
C ALA A 284 -8.50 -8.45 -13.48
N SER A 285 -8.85 -9.70 -13.79
CA SER A 285 -10.15 -10.03 -14.42
C SER A 285 -11.36 -9.77 -13.53
N THR A 286 -11.19 -9.86 -12.21
CA THR A 286 -12.21 -9.50 -11.21
C THR A 286 -12.39 -7.99 -11.14
N ARG A 287 -11.29 -7.22 -11.21
CA ARG A 287 -11.30 -5.76 -11.25
C ARG A 287 -12.01 -5.22 -12.48
N THR A 288 -11.78 -5.79 -13.65
CA THR A 288 -12.49 -5.42 -14.89
C THR A 288 -14.00 -5.65 -14.76
N ALA A 289 -14.44 -6.81 -14.27
CA ALA A 289 -15.87 -7.12 -14.10
C ALA A 289 -16.53 -6.27 -13.01
N TYR A 290 -15.79 -5.91 -11.96
CA TYR A 290 -16.23 -4.98 -10.93
C TYR A 290 -16.41 -3.56 -11.49
N LEU A 291 -15.42 -3.04 -12.24
CA LEU A 291 -15.49 -1.72 -12.87
C LEU A 291 -16.69 -1.58 -13.81
N GLN A 292 -16.97 -2.60 -14.63
CA GLN A 292 -18.14 -2.63 -15.51
C GLN A 292 -19.47 -2.53 -14.74
N GLN A 293 -19.57 -3.19 -13.58
CA GLN A 293 -20.78 -3.12 -12.74
C GLN A 293 -20.87 -1.81 -11.94
N VAL A 294 -19.74 -1.19 -11.58
CA VAL A 294 -19.70 0.19 -11.04
C VAL A 294 -20.18 1.18 -12.10
N GLU A 295 -19.69 1.08 -13.34
CA GLU A 295 -20.10 1.95 -14.47
C GLU A 295 -21.62 1.83 -14.72
N LYS A 296 -22.14 0.59 -14.77
CA LYS A 296 -23.58 0.33 -14.91
C LYS A 296 -24.39 0.93 -13.76
N LEU A 297 -24.00 0.66 -12.51
CA LEU A 297 -24.70 1.18 -11.33
C LEU A 297 -24.68 2.71 -11.29
N THR A 298 -23.54 3.32 -11.63
CA THR A 298 -23.38 4.78 -11.70
C THR A 298 -24.27 5.39 -12.79
N THR A 299 -24.27 4.79 -13.98
CA THR A 299 -25.08 5.24 -15.13
C THR A 299 -26.58 5.19 -14.80
N ASP A 300 -27.05 4.08 -14.21
CA ASP A 300 -28.45 3.91 -13.85
C ASP A 300 -28.86 4.81 -12.67
N ALA A 301 -27.97 5.03 -11.68
CA ALA A 301 -28.22 5.96 -10.58
C ALA A 301 -28.33 7.41 -11.08
N THR A 302 -27.38 7.87 -11.90
CA THR A 302 -27.40 9.21 -12.49
C THR A 302 -28.66 9.43 -13.33
N ARG A 303 -29.02 8.47 -14.18
CA ARG A 303 -30.28 8.52 -14.94
C ARG A 303 -31.49 8.61 -14.01
N HIS A 304 -31.56 7.74 -13.00
CA HIS A 304 -32.68 7.70 -12.08
C HIS A 304 -32.91 9.03 -11.36
N PHE A 305 -31.87 9.66 -10.81
CA PHE A 305 -32.04 10.94 -10.11
C PHE A 305 -32.23 12.15 -11.04
N ALA A 306 -31.78 12.07 -12.30
CA ALA A 306 -32.10 13.08 -13.31
C ALA A 306 -33.56 12.99 -13.79
N GLU A 307 -34.14 11.79 -13.81
CA GLU A 307 -35.53 11.52 -14.21
C GLU A 307 -36.52 11.52 -13.02
N LEU A 308 -36.02 11.57 -11.78
CA LEU A 308 -36.85 11.54 -10.57
C LEU A 308 -37.64 12.84 -10.45
N ALA A 309 -38.97 12.75 -10.42
CA ALA A 309 -39.83 13.88 -10.12
C ALA A 309 -39.49 14.48 -8.74
N PRO A 310 -39.57 15.81 -8.55
CA PRO A 310 -39.33 16.43 -7.26
C PRO A 310 -40.15 15.76 -6.15
N LEU A 311 -39.46 15.22 -5.15
CA LEU A 311 -40.11 14.62 -3.99
C LEU A 311 -40.84 15.72 -3.18
N PRO A 312 -41.98 15.40 -2.54
CA PRO A 312 -42.64 16.35 -1.66
C PRO A 312 -41.69 16.77 -0.53
N ALA A 313 -41.76 18.05 -0.13
CA ALA A 313 -41.01 18.53 1.02
C ALA A 313 -41.38 17.74 2.27
N ARG A 314 -40.39 17.40 3.12
CA ARG A 314 -40.65 16.74 4.41
C ARG A 314 -41.62 17.59 5.24
N ILE A 315 -42.72 16.96 5.64
CA ILE A 315 -43.73 17.57 6.50
C ILE A 315 -43.09 17.84 7.87
N GLU A 316 -43.38 19.00 8.45
CA GLU A 316 -42.92 19.36 9.78
C GLU A 316 -43.47 18.37 10.82
N VAL A 317 -42.58 17.79 11.62
CA VAL A 317 -42.92 16.72 12.56
C VAL A 317 -43.28 17.27 13.95
N PRO A 318 -44.22 16.63 14.67
CA PRO A 318 -44.64 17.10 15.98
C PRO A 318 -43.50 17.08 17.00
N ALA A 319 -43.52 18.04 17.93
CA ALA A 319 -42.58 18.08 19.04
C ALA A 319 -42.74 16.86 19.95
N ILE A 320 -41.61 16.33 20.43
CA ILE A 320 -41.55 15.26 21.42
C ILE A 320 -41.37 15.87 22.82
N ALA A 321 -42.05 15.32 23.84
CA ALA A 321 -41.89 15.77 25.23
C ALA A 321 -40.47 15.46 25.74
N ALA A 322 -39.85 16.38 26.47
CA ALA A 322 -38.42 16.33 26.82
C ALA A 322 -38.02 15.14 27.72
N ASP A 323 -38.98 14.51 28.40
CA ASP A 323 -38.84 13.32 29.24
C ASP A 323 -39.13 12.00 28.50
N THR A 324 -39.44 12.05 27.21
CA THR A 324 -39.75 10.87 26.38
C THR A 324 -38.56 9.91 26.34
N SER A 325 -38.74 8.69 26.85
CA SER A 325 -37.79 7.60 26.68
C SER A 325 -37.82 7.03 25.26
N PHE A 326 -36.74 6.36 24.84
CA PHE A 326 -36.69 5.75 23.50
C PHE A 326 -37.77 4.68 23.28
N THR A 327 -38.18 3.96 24.34
CA THR A 327 -39.32 3.02 24.28
C THR A 327 -40.65 3.74 24.02
N GLN A 328 -40.88 4.91 24.64
CA GLN A 328 -42.06 5.73 24.37
C GLN A 328 -42.03 6.28 22.94
N LEU A 329 -40.87 6.72 22.44
CA LEU A 329 -40.72 7.13 21.04
C LEU A 329 -41.07 5.99 20.07
N ILE A 330 -40.57 4.77 20.30
CA ILE A 330 -40.89 3.56 19.51
C ILE A 330 -42.39 3.21 19.49
N ALA A 331 -43.13 3.58 20.54
CA ALA A 331 -44.56 3.36 20.67
C ALA A 331 -45.45 4.55 20.23
N SER A 332 -44.85 5.72 19.97
CA SER A 332 -45.58 6.96 19.68
C SER A 332 -46.03 7.09 18.22
N ASP A 333 -47.01 7.97 17.98
CA ASP A 333 -47.50 8.30 16.63
C ASP A 333 -46.42 8.86 15.69
N ALA A 334 -45.34 9.41 16.23
CA ALA A 334 -44.15 9.82 15.48
C ALA A 334 -43.59 8.66 14.62
N LEU A 335 -43.61 7.44 15.17
CA LEU A 335 -43.11 6.24 14.53
C LEU A 335 -44.23 5.24 14.15
N ALA A 336 -45.48 5.41 14.59
CA ALA A 336 -46.55 4.44 14.30
C ALA A 336 -46.72 4.16 12.79
N GLY A 337 -46.76 2.87 12.42
CA GLY A 337 -46.99 2.41 11.04
C GLY A 337 -45.87 2.67 10.02
N LYS A 338 -44.87 3.50 10.31
CA LYS A 338 -43.83 3.93 9.34
C LYS A 338 -42.57 3.06 9.35
N ASN A 339 -41.82 3.05 8.25
CA ASN A 339 -40.46 2.51 8.25
C ASN A 339 -39.47 3.51 8.87
N LEU A 340 -38.28 3.05 9.24
CA LEU A 340 -37.30 3.85 9.97
C LEU A 340 -35.94 3.82 9.28
N VAL A 341 -35.34 4.99 9.06
CA VAL A 341 -33.95 5.12 8.63
C VAL A 341 -33.17 5.78 9.77
N ILE A 342 -32.20 5.04 10.30
CA ILE A 342 -31.32 5.49 11.36
C ILE A 342 -30.03 6.00 10.73
N GLY A 343 -29.82 7.31 10.80
CA GLY A 343 -28.57 7.96 10.42
C GLY A 343 -27.62 8.05 11.60
N ALA A 344 -26.42 7.49 11.48
CA ALA A 344 -25.38 7.59 12.50
C ALA A 344 -23.98 7.52 11.87
N GLN A 345 -22.96 8.05 12.54
CA GLN A 345 -21.57 7.87 12.11
C GLN A 345 -21.21 6.36 12.12
N PRO A 346 -20.53 5.79 11.11
CA PRO A 346 -20.25 4.35 11.05
C PRO A 346 -19.55 3.77 12.29
N GLY A 347 -18.59 4.50 12.87
CA GLY A 347 -17.89 4.13 14.12
C GLY A 347 -18.63 4.49 15.41
N SER A 348 -19.81 5.13 15.34
CA SER A 348 -20.66 5.44 16.52
C SER A 348 -21.07 4.16 17.24
N ILE A 349 -21.09 4.17 18.57
CA ILE A 349 -21.68 3.07 19.35
C ILE A 349 -23.12 3.36 19.79
N ALA A 350 -23.53 4.62 19.90
CA ALA A 350 -24.89 5.04 20.29
C ALA A 350 -26.01 4.36 19.49
N SER A 351 -25.93 4.37 18.15
CA SER A 351 -26.93 3.73 17.28
C SER A 351 -27.03 2.22 17.48
N LYS A 352 -25.88 1.56 17.65
CA LYS A 352 -25.77 0.10 17.85
C LYS A 352 -26.27 -0.27 19.24
N GLN A 353 -25.93 0.52 20.25
CA GLN A 353 -26.43 0.41 21.62
C GLN A 353 -27.95 0.57 21.66
N ALA A 354 -28.51 1.61 21.02
CA ALA A 354 -29.97 1.81 20.95
C ALA A 354 -30.68 0.61 20.33
N LEU A 355 -30.22 0.13 19.18
CA LEU A 355 -30.80 -1.01 18.49
C LEU A 355 -30.71 -2.31 19.29
N ILE A 356 -29.59 -2.56 20.00
CA ILE A 356 -29.40 -3.74 20.85
C ILE A 356 -30.30 -3.65 22.10
N THR A 357 -30.28 -2.53 22.81
CA THR A 357 -31.01 -2.35 24.08
C THR A 357 -32.52 -2.39 23.89
N TYR A 358 -33.05 -1.80 22.82
CA TYR A 358 -34.49 -1.63 22.60
C TYR A 358 -35.07 -2.58 21.54
N MET A 359 -34.34 -3.63 21.17
CA MET A 359 -34.76 -4.56 20.11
C MET A 359 -36.12 -5.21 20.35
N ASP A 360 -36.42 -5.59 21.60
CA ASP A 360 -37.72 -6.18 21.97
C ASP A 360 -38.88 -5.19 21.80
N ALA A 361 -38.64 -3.88 22.00
CA ALA A 361 -39.63 -2.84 21.77
C ALA A 361 -39.86 -2.61 20.27
N LEU A 362 -38.77 -2.58 19.48
CA LEU A 362 -38.84 -2.46 18.02
C LEU A 362 -39.61 -3.64 17.40
N LEU A 363 -39.34 -4.87 17.83
CA LEU A 363 -40.05 -6.08 17.41
C LEU A 363 -41.55 -6.03 17.78
N LYS A 364 -41.89 -5.58 19.00
CA LYS A 364 -43.29 -5.37 19.42
C LYS A 364 -44.02 -4.31 18.58
N SER A 365 -43.32 -3.24 18.17
CA SER A 365 -43.83 -2.24 17.24
C SER A 365 -43.84 -2.70 15.77
N GLY A 366 -43.50 -3.97 15.48
CA GLY A 366 -43.64 -4.59 14.16
C GLY A 366 -42.42 -4.47 13.24
N PHE A 367 -41.28 -3.94 13.71
CA PHE A 367 -40.03 -3.95 12.95
C PHE A 367 -39.44 -5.36 12.95
N LYS A 368 -39.36 -6.00 11.78
CA LYS A 368 -38.89 -7.39 11.60
C LYS A 368 -37.65 -7.53 10.71
N HIS A 369 -37.26 -6.44 10.04
CA HIS A 369 -36.14 -6.41 9.10
C HIS A 369 -35.17 -5.29 9.48
N LEU A 370 -33.87 -5.56 9.40
CA LEU A 370 -32.80 -4.59 9.60
C LEU A 370 -31.83 -4.65 8.41
N TYR A 371 -31.81 -3.57 7.61
CA TYR A 371 -30.87 -3.35 6.52
C TYR A 371 -29.62 -2.66 7.06
N MET A 372 -28.45 -3.16 6.67
CA MET A 372 -27.16 -2.71 7.22
C MET A 372 -26.13 -2.51 6.12
N GLU A 373 -25.32 -1.46 6.28
CA GLU A 373 -24.08 -1.26 5.53
C GLU A 373 -23.01 -2.31 5.89
N TYR A 374 -21.93 -2.34 5.13
CA TYR A 374 -20.77 -3.23 5.30
C TYR A 374 -21.05 -4.73 5.18
N LEU A 375 -22.23 -5.13 4.69
CA LEU A 375 -22.59 -6.51 4.33
C LEU A 375 -23.04 -6.62 2.85
N PRO A 376 -22.14 -6.45 1.85
CA PRO A 376 -22.52 -6.48 0.43
C PRO A 376 -23.39 -7.64 -0.01
N ALA A 377 -24.54 -7.33 -0.62
CA ALA A 377 -25.54 -8.33 -1.01
C ALA A 377 -24.97 -9.38 -1.98
N ASP A 378 -24.21 -8.96 -2.99
CA ASP A 378 -23.62 -9.83 -4.01
C ASP A 378 -22.60 -10.84 -3.44
N VAL A 379 -21.94 -10.47 -2.34
CA VAL A 379 -21.02 -11.32 -1.57
C VAL A 379 -21.74 -12.20 -0.55
N PHE A 380 -22.75 -11.66 0.14
CA PHE A 380 -23.31 -12.25 1.36
C PHE A 380 -24.73 -12.81 1.25
N HIS A 381 -25.52 -12.58 0.20
CA HIS A 381 -26.93 -13.03 0.11
C HIS A 381 -27.15 -14.51 0.45
N ILE A 382 -26.32 -15.44 -0.06
CA ILE A 382 -26.43 -16.88 0.29
C ILE A 382 -26.19 -17.11 1.79
N LYS A 383 -25.20 -16.41 2.37
CA LYS A 383 -24.85 -16.50 3.79
C LYS A 383 -25.92 -15.84 4.68
N LEU A 384 -26.53 -14.75 4.23
CA LEU A 384 -27.63 -14.04 4.89
C LEU A 384 -28.92 -14.88 4.88
N ALA A 385 -29.27 -15.49 3.74
CA ALA A 385 -30.40 -16.41 3.64
C ALA A 385 -30.26 -17.63 4.57
N LYS A 386 -29.03 -18.14 4.75
CA LYS A 386 -28.72 -19.19 5.74
C LYS A 386 -28.80 -18.67 7.17
N PHE A 387 -28.21 -17.51 7.45
CA PHE A 387 -28.26 -16.85 8.75
C PHE A 387 -29.70 -16.58 9.22
N ASN A 388 -30.57 -16.05 8.36
CA ASN A 388 -31.98 -15.73 8.65
C ASN A 388 -32.85 -17.00 8.85
N ARG A 389 -32.36 -18.19 8.47
CA ARG A 389 -32.98 -19.49 8.81
C ARG A 389 -32.38 -20.16 10.06
N GLY A 390 -31.51 -19.47 10.79
CA GLY A 390 -30.82 -20.03 11.95
C GLY A 390 -29.64 -20.96 11.62
N GLU A 391 -29.19 -21.04 10.36
CA GLU A 391 -28.06 -21.88 9.97
C GLU A 391 -26.68 -21.22 10.26
N SER A 392 -25.58 -21.83 9.79
CA SER A 392 -24.21 -21.36 10.01
C SER A 392 -23.94 -19.98 9.41
N TRP A 393 -23.39 -19.08 10.23
CA TRP A 393 -23.05 -17.70 9.85
C TRP A 393 -21.57 -17.34 10.02
N ARG A 394 -20.68 -18.34 10.15
CA ARG A 394 -19.24 -18.16 10.40
C ARG A 394 -18.54 -17.15 9.48
N GLY A 395 -18.95 -17.09 8.21
CA GLY A 395 -18.41 -16.10 7.25
C GLY A 395 -18.84 -14.66 7.53
N ILE A 396 -20.09 -14.44 7.94
CA ILE A 396 -20.60 -13.12 8.36
C ILE A 396 -19.93 -12.71 9.67
N LYS A 397 -19.83 -13.64 10.65
CA LYS A 397 -19.15 -13.39 11.93
C LYS A 397 -17.68 -12.95 11.73
N ARG A 398 -16.94 -13.62 10.84
CA ARG A 398 -15.54 -13.24 10.53
C ARG A 398 -15.47 -11.85 9.90
N HIS A 399 -16.28 -11.59 8.88
CA HIS A 399 -16.30 -10.31 8.18
C HIS A 399 -16.65 -9.14 9.11
N LEU A 400 -17.72 -9.27 9.91
CA LEU A 400 -18.12 -8.22 10.85
C LEU A 400 -17.09 -7.97 11.96
N LYS A 401 -16.35 -9.00 12.40
CA LYS A 401 -15.23 -8.81 13.34
C LYS A 401 -14.14 -7.91 12.74
N ALA A 402 -13.81 -8.11 11.46
CA ALA A 402 -12.83 -7.29 10.75
C ALA A 402 -13.35 -5.86 10.49
N VAL A 403 -14.64 -5.70 10.17
CA VAL A 403 -15.30 -4.38 10.06
C VAL A 403 -15.25 -3.63 11.39
N ASP A 404 -15.62 -4.29 12.50
CA ASP A 404 -15.60 -3.68 13.83
C ASP A 404 -14.17 -3.27 14.25
N LYS A 405 -13.17 -4.11 13.99
CA LYS A 405 -11.74 -3.79 14.20
C LYS A 405 -11.31 -2.57 13.36
N ALA A 406 -11.73 -2.49 12.09
CA ALA A 406 -11.41 -1.36 11.22
C ALA A 406 -12.04 -0.03 11.69
N PHE A 407 -13.13 -0.08 12.46
CA PHE A 407 -13.69 1.09 13.16
C PHE A 407 -13.11 1.33 14.57
N GLY A 408 -12.07 0.58 14.96
CA GLY A 408 -11.38 0.73 16.25
C GLY A 408 -12.08 0.01 17.42
N HIS A 409 -13.03 -0.89 17.15
CA HIS A 409 -13.71 -1.66 18.18
C HIS A 409 -12.99 -2.99 18.47
N GLY A 410 -12.88 -3.36 19.75
CA GLY A 410 -12.35 -4.66 20.17
C GLY A 410 -13.27 -5.83 19.77
N SER A 411 -12.73 -7.05 19.78
CA SER A 411 -13.44 -8.27 19.37
C SER A 411 -14.73 -8.57 20.14
N ASP A 412 -14.83 -8.03 21.35
CA ASP A 412 -15.89 -8.28 22.31
C ASP A 412 -16.60 -6.97 22.73
N ALA A 413 -16.49 -5.94 21.88
CA ALA A 413 -17.19 -4.68 22.07
C ALA A 413 -18.72 -4.92 22.17
N PRO A 414 -19.40 -4.41 23.22
CA PRO A 414 -20.81 -4.72 23.46
C PRO A 414 -21.75 -4.10 22.42
N PHE A 415 -21.33 -3.01 21.78
CA PHE A 415 -22.13 -2.19 20.87
C PHE A 415 -21.41 -2.02 19.52
N SER A 416 -21.30 -3.12 18.78
CA SER A 416 -20.60 -3.23 17.49
C SER A 416 -21.53 -3.75 16.39
N TYR A 417 -21.12 -3.73 15.12
CA TYR A 417 -21.90 -4.34 14.03
C TYR A 417 -22.06 -5.85 14.22
N LEU A 418 -21.01 -6.56 14.67
CA LEU A 418 -21.08 -7.96 15.03
C LEU A 418 -22.04 -8.22 16.21
N ALA A 419 -22.00 -7.39 17.25
CA ALA A 419 -22.88 -7.52 18.40
C ALA A 419 -24.35 -7.30 18.00
N LEU A 420 -24.64 -6.27 17.20
CA LEU A 420 -25.98 -5.97 16.69
C LEU A 420 -26.54 -7.12 15.84
N VAL A 421 -25.76 -7.66 14.90
CA VAL A 421 -26.18 -8.79 14.07
C VAL A 421 -26.36 -10.08 14.88
N ARG A 422 -25.55 -10.30 15.92
CA ARG A 422 -25.73 -11.42 16.87
C ARG A 422 -27.07 -11.29 17.62
N THR A 423 -27.34 -10.15 18.24
CA THR A 423 -28.57 -9.94 19.02
C THR A 423 -29.81 -9.96 18.12
N ALA A 424 -29.73 -9.39 16.91
CA ALA A 424 -30.80 -9.47 15.91
C ALA A 424 -31.20 -10.93 15.61
N ARG A 425 -30.21 -11.81 15.39
CA ARG A 425 -30.44 -13.24 15.20
C ARG A 425 -31.10 -13.90 16.40
N GLU A 426 -30.61 -13.62 17.61
CA GLU A 426 -31.11 -14.20 18.87
C GLU A 426 -32.56 -13.79 19.15
N LYS A 427 -32.96 -12.59 18.72
CA LYS A 427 -34.31 -12.03 18.89
C LYS A 427 -35.25 -12.27 17.69
N GLY A 428 -34.78 -12.87 16.60
CA GLY A 428 -35.58 -13.18 15.40
C GLY A 428 -35.76 -12.03 14.41
N LEU A 429 -34.95 -10.97 14.50
CA LEU A 429 -34.91 -9.87 13.54
C LEU A 429 -34.10 -10.29 12.30
N LYS A 430 -34.70 -10.21 11.10
CA LYS A 430 -34.05 -10.59 9.84
C LYS A 430 -33.00 -9.55 9.43
N ILE A 431 -31.79 -9.97 9.08
CA ILE A 431 -30.73 -9.08 8.58
C ILE A 431 -30.70 -9.08 7.05
N HIS A 432 -30.62 -7.89 6.47
CA HIS A 432 -30.56 -7.63 5.05
C HIS A 432 -29.37 -6.74 4.68
N ALA A 433 -28.89 -6.87 3.45
CA ALA A 433 -27.80 -6.08 2.91
C ALA A 433 -28.34 -4.75 2.35
N LEU A 434 -27.82 -3.61 2.82
CA LEU A 434 -28.21 -2.29 2.31
C LEU A 434 -27.45 -1.90 1.02
N ASP A 435 -26.25 -2.45 0.84
CA ASP A 435 -25.30 -2.10 -0.23
C ASP A 435 -24.84 -3.35 -1.03
N ALA A 436 -24.19 -3.14 -2.18
CA ALA A 436 -23.41 -4.15 -2.90
C ALA A 436 -21.91 -3.83 -2.85
N SER A 437 -21.04 -4.72 -3.35
CA SER A 437 -19.60 -4.47 -3.37
C SER A 437 -19.23 -3.26 -4.24
N THR A 438 -20.02 -3.01 -5.28
CA THR A 438 -19.94 -1.84 -6.18
C THR A 438 -20.33 -0.52 -5.51
N SER A 439 -21.01 -0.55 -4.35
CA SER A 439 -21.31 0.62 -3.51
C SER A 439 -20.08 1.18 -2.76
N TYR A 440 -18.96 0.44 -2.73
CA TYR A 440 -17.68 0.80 -2.11
C TYR A 440 -16.60 1.07 -3.18
N LYS A 441 -15.50 1.73 -2.81
CA LYS A 441 -14.35 2.06 -3.69
C LYS A 441 -13.27 0.97 -3.62
N LEU A 442 -13.55 -0.21 -4.19
CA LEU A 442 -12.62 -1.36 -4.17
C LEU A 442 -11.49 -1.27 -5.20
N ASP A 443 -11.46 -0.23 -6.05
CA ASP A 443 -10.52 -0.11 -7.18
C ASP A 443 -9.04 -0.22 -6.81
N GLY A 444 -8.67 0.32 -5.64
CA GLY A 444 -7.33 0.22 -5.06
C GLY A 444 -7.11 -1.10 -4.30
N ALA A 445 -8.10 -1.56 -3.53
CA ALA A 445 -8.02 -2.83 -2.80
C ALA A 445 -7.90 -4.04 -3.76
N LEU A 446 -8.53 -3.96 -4.93
CA LEU A 446 -8.43 -4.93 -6.03
C LEU A 446 -7.04 -4.99 -6.69
N VAL A 447 -6.18 -3.99 -6.47
CA VAL A 447 -4.77 -3.99 -6.87
C VAL A 447 -3.82 -4.06 -5.67
N MET A 448 -4.33 -4.48 -4.50
CA MET A 448 -3.57 -4.59 -3.24
C MET A 448 -2.91 -3.29 -2.76
N ALA A 449 -3.42 -2.13 -3.18
CA ALA A 449 -3.05 -0.84 -2.59
C ALA A 449 -3.54 -0.77 -1.13
N ASP A 450 -2.86 0.02 -0.29
CA ASP A 450 -3.24 0.17 1.12
C ASP A 450 -4.34 1.22 1.29
N VAL A 451 -5.56 0.84 0.92
CA VAL A 451 -6.76 1.66 1.03
C VAL A 451 -7.86 0.87 1.73
N SER A 452 -8.67 1.53 2.56
CA SER A 452 -9.79 0.85 3.22
C SER A 452 -10.83 0.32 2.22
N PRO A 453 -11.15 -0.99 2.20
CA PRO A 453 -12.21 -1.53 1.35
C PRO A 453 -13.62 -1.12 1.81
N LEU A 454 -13.74 -0.52 3.01
CA LEU A 454 -15.00 0.00 3.54
C LEU A 454 -15.32 1.42 3.05
N THR A 455 -14.42 2.03 2.26
CA THR A 455 -14.59 3.39 1.73
C THR A 455 -15.82 3.46 0.81
N PRO A 456 -16.85 4.27 1.13
CA PRO A 456 -18.08 4.33 0.34
C PRO A 456 -17.92 5.13 -0.97
N ARG A 457 -18.81 4.88 -1.93
CA ARG A 457 -19.09 5.80 -3.07
C ARG A 457 -20.06 6.91 -2.68
N SER A 458 -20.38 7.80 -3.61
CA SER A 458 -21.34 8.90 -3.40
C SER A 458 -22.73 8.39 -2.98
N ASN A 459 -23.45 9.23 -2.25
CA ASN A 459 -24.78 8.88 -1.74
C ASN A 459 -25.77 8.61 -2.86
N SER A 460 -25.64 9.23 -4.04
CA SER A 460 -26.44 8.92 -5.23
C SER A 460 -26.31 7.45 -5.65
N ILE A 461 -25.09 6.97 -5.89
CA ILE A 461 -24.81 5.58 -6.30
C ILE A 461 -25.33 4.59 -5.25
N ARG A 462 -25.09 4.88 -3.97
CA ARG A 462 -25.46 3.98 -2.87
C ARG A 462 -26.98 3.98 -2.63
N ASN A 463 -27.62 5.14 -2.56
CA ASN A 463 -29.06 5.27 -2.30
C ASN A 463 -29.88 4.67 -3.44
N PHE A 464 -29.46 4.80 -4.70
CA PHE A 464 -30.09 4.10 -5.81
C PHE A 464 -30.04 2.57 -5.64
N TYR A 465 -28.89 2.01 -5.28
CA TYR A 465 -28.78 0.57 -5.02
C TYR A 465 -29.70 0.14 -3.87
N SER A 466 -29.64 0.84 -2.74
CA SER A 466 -30.42 0.55 -1.53
C SER A 466 -31.93 0.65 -1.78
N LEU A 467 -32.38 1.65 -2.54
CA LEU A 467 -33.77 1.79 -2.99
C LEU A 467 -34.23 0.53 -3.74
N LYS A 468 -33.43 0.03 -4.68
CA LYS A 468 -33.74 -1.21 -5.40
C LYS A 468 -33.72 -2.43 -4.47
N ALA A 469 -32.79 -2.51 -3.52
CA ALA A 469 -32.68 -3.62 -2.58
C ALA A 469 -33.89 -3.71 -1.64
N ILE A 470 -34.23 -2.61 -0.96
CA ILE A 470 -35.39 -2.52 -0.05
C ILE A 470 -36.68 -2.77 -0.83
N ALA A 471 -36.84 -2.19 -2.03
CA ALA A 471 -38.04 -2.39 -2.85
C ALA A 471 -38.19 -3.84 -3.35
N ALA A 472 -37.10 -4.57 -3.60
CA ALA A 472 -37.16 -5.97 -4.01
C ALA A 472 -37.62 -6.88 -2.86
N ASP A 473 -37.06 -6.68 -1.66
CA ASP A 473 -37.39 -7.47 -0.47
C ASP A 473 -38.81 -7.15 0.07
N ALA A 474 -39.25 -5.88 -0.02
CA ALA A 474 -40.58 -5.44 0.42
C ALA A 474 -41.74 -6.11 -0.35
N ILE A 475 -41.49 -6.66 -1.53
CA ILE A 475 -42.51 -7.43 -2.30
C ILE A 475 -42.87 -8.74 -1.58
N GLU A 476 -41.93 -9.37 -0.88
CA GLU A 476 -42.18 -10.64 -0.18
C GLU A 476 -42.90 -10.45 1.17
N ALA A 477 -42.78 -9.27 1.78
CA ALA A 477 -43.28 -8.99 3.13
C ALA A 477 -43.80 -7.54 3.30
N PRO A 478 -44.77 -7.07 2.49
CA PRO A 478 -45.17 -5.65 2.42
C PRO A 478 -45.82 -5.09 3.70
N ALA A 479 -46.22 -5.96 4.64
CA ALA A 479 -46.78 -5.57 5.94
C ALA A 479 -45.76 -5.66 7.10
N GLU A 480 -44.52 -6.07 6.84
CA GLU A 480 -43.46 -6.15 7.86
C GLU A 480 -42.61 -4.88 7.83
N ARG A 481 -42.54 -4.14 8.95
CA ARG A 481 -41.78 -2.88 9.01
C ARG A 481 -40.28 -3.16 9.02
N TRP A 482 -39.51 -2.22 8.48
CA TRP A 482 -38.05 -2.31 8.41
C TRP A 482 -37.33 -1.10 9.00
N ILE A 483 -36.09 -1.35 9.40
CA ILE A 483 -35.11 -0.37 9.85
C ILE A 483 -33.93 -0.41 8.87
N ALA A 484 -33.43 0.75 8.42
CA ALA A 484 -32.16 0.84 7.71
C ALA A 484 -31.15 1.61 8.57
N LEU A 485 -30.03 0.97 8.94
CA LEU A 485 -28.92 1.62 9.64
C LEU A 485 -27.86 2.05 8.62
N THR A 486 -27.66 3.36 8.48
CA THR A 486 -26.87 3.98 7.42
C THR A 486 -26.07 5.19 7.95
N ASP A 487 -25.12 5.69 7.16
CA ASP A 487 -24.45 6.96 7.46
C ASP A 487 -25.45 8.13 7.53
N ALA A 488 -25.22 9.09 8.44
CA ALA A 488 -26.13 10.22 8.63
C ALA A 488 -26.40 11.02 7.33
N SER A 489 -25.41 11.14 6.44
CA SER A 489 -25.55 11.82 5.13
C SER A 489 -26.45 11.08 4.14
N ARG A 490 -26.85 9.83 4.41
CA ARG A 490 -27.73 9.01 3.57
C ARG A 490 -29.17 8.93 4.06
N MET A 491 -29.43 9.45 5.25
CA MET A 491 -30.71 9.34 5.94
C MET A 491 -31.78 10.18 5.23
N SER A 492 -31.60 11.49 5.21
CA SER A 492 -32.42 12.50 4.52
C SER A 492 -31.73 13.01 3.25
N THR A 493 -32.34 13.98 2.58
CA THR A 493 -31.70 14.70 1.48
C THR A 493 -30.42 15.37 1.98
N PHE A 494 -29.35 15.20 1.20
CA PHE A 494 -28.00 15.69 1.47
C PHE A 494 -27.33 16.01 0.14
N ASP A 495 -26.73 17.20 0.02
CA ASP A 495 -26.12 17.72 -1.21
C ASP A 495 -27.02 17.48 -2.44
N LYS A 496 -28.28 17.93 -2.32
CA LYS A 496 -29.35 17.80 -3.34
C LYS A 496 -29.70 16.36 -3.75
N THR A 497 -29.10 15.35 -3.13
CA THR A 497 -29.38 13.93 -3.39
C THR A 497 -30.40 13.42 -2.37
N PRO A 498 -31.56 12.87 -2.80
CA PRO A 498 -32.54 12.29 -1.89
C PRO A 498 -31.98 11.18 -1.00
N GLY A 499 -32.33 11.22 0.28
CA GLY A 499 -31.99 10.20 1.27
C GLY A 499 -32.89 8.98 1.18
N LEU A 500 -32.48 7.90 1.85
CA LEU A 500 -33.29 6.68 1.94
C LEU A 500 -34.65 6.92 2.58
N ALA A 501 -34.73 7.86 3.54
CA ALA A 501 -35.98 8.18 4.19
C ALA A 501 -36.93 8.93 3.25
N ASP A 502 -36.41 9.73 2.32
CA ASP A 502 -37.21 10.47 1.34
C ASP A 502 -37.74 9.54 0.25
N LEU A 503 -36.87 8.65 -0.24
CA LEU A 503 -37.18 7.69 -1.30
C LEU A 503 -38.16 6.57 -0.89
N HIS A 504 -38.41 6.43 0.42
CA HIS A 504 -39.28 5.39 0.99
C HIS A 504 -40.39 5.93 1.91
N GLU A 505 -40.59 7.25 1.98
CA GLU A 505 -41.56 7.90 2.89
C GLU A 505 -41.39 7.44 4.36
N ALA A 506 -40.14 7.19 4.76
CA ALA A 506 -39.78 6.67 6.08
C ALA A 506 -39.37 7.80 7.03
N VAL A 507 -39.43 7.51 8.33
CA VAL A 507 -38.96 8.44 9.37
C VAL A 507 -37.44 8.46 9.39
N ALA A 508 -36.86 9.65 9.37
CA ALA A 508 -35.44 9.90 9.52
C ALA A 508 -35.10 10.14 10.99
N LEU A 509 -34.34 9.23 11.61
CA LEU A 509 -33.92 9.31 13.00
C LEU A 509 -32.39 9.38 13.09
N ARG A 510 -31.86 10.54 13.50
CA ARG A 510 -30.42 10.70 13.76
C ARG A 510 -30.08 10.20 15.16
N ILE A 511 -29.01 9.42 15.30
CA ILE A 511 -28.52 8.96 16.60
C ILE A 511 -27.05 9.33 16.78
N ASP A 512 -26.78 10.16 17.77
CA ASP A 512 -25.46 10.70 18.09
C ASP A 512 -24.94 10.16 19.43
N ASP A 513 -23.61 10.02 19.54
CA ASP A 513 -22.92 9.86 20.81
C ASP A 513 -22.72 11.23 21.48
N VAL A 514 -23.10 11.36 22.76
CA VAL A 514 -22.71 12.48 23.63
C VAL A 514 -21.84 12.00 24.79
N ALA A 515 -21.11 12.93 25.41
CA ALA A 515 -20.17 12.59 26.47
C ALA A 515 -20.87 11.96 27.70
N VAL A 516 -20.24 10.94 28.28
CA VAL A 516 -20.66 10.34 29.56
C VAL A 516 -20.84 11.44 30.62
N GLY A 517 -22.06 11.58 31.14
CA GLY A 517 -22.44 12.63 32.09
C GLY A 517 -23.40 13.69 31.54
N GLN A 518 -23.53 13.82 30.21
CA GLN A 518 -24.68 14.51 29.63
C GLN A 518 -25.94 13.63 29.73
N PRO A 519 -27.15 14.20 29.84
CA PRO A 519 -28.39 13.42 29.80
C PRO A 519 -28.70 12.97 28.36
N THR A 520 -29.39 11.84 28.22
CA THR A 520 -30.04 11.47 26.95
C THR A 520 -31.01 12.56 26.53
N ARG A 521 -31.01 12.94 25.25
CA ARG A 521 -31.97 13.90 24.70
C ARG A 521 -32.69 13.29 23.50
N ILE A 522 -34.01 13.45 23.46
CA ILE A 522 -34.87 13.02 22.36
C ILE A 522 -35.71 14.23 21.94
N GLY A 523 -35.77 14.52 20.65
CA GLY A 523 -36.48 15.70 20.12
C GLY A 523 -36.52 15.75 18.60
N VAL A 524 -37.06 16.86 18.06
CA VAL A 524 -37.02 17.16 16.62
C VAL A 524 -35.58 17.52 16.21
N ASP A 525 -35.12 17.02 15.07
CA ASP A 525 -33.76 17.29 14.60
C ASP A 525 -33.63 18.67 13.94
N SER A 526 -32.45 19.27 14.07
CA SER A 526 -32.13 20.62 13.58
C SER A 526 -31.02 20.57 12.53
N PRO A 527 -31.03 21.46 11.51
CA PRO A 527 -29.97 21.52 10.50
C PRO A 527 -28.60 21.87 11.09
N GLY A 528 -27.54 21.59 10.32
CA GLY A 528 -26.15 22.00 10.64
C GLY A 528 -25.34 20.99 11.46
N ALA A 529 -25.93 19.87 11.87
CA ALA A 529 -25.25 18.83 12.64
C ALA A 529 -24.65 17.68 11.78
N ILE A 530 -24.95 17.62 10.49
CA ILE A 530 -24.44 16.61 9.55
C ILE A 530 -23.33 17.26 8.69
N PRO A 531 -22.06 16.84 8.82
CA PRO A 531 -20.95 17.45 8.08
C PRO A 531 -21.12 17.35 6.55
N GLY A 532 -20.86 18.45 5.85
CA GLY A 532 -20.91 18.55 4.38
C GLY A 532 -22.22 19.10 3.80
N ASP A 533 -23.30 19.22 4.59
CA ASP A 533 -24.51 19.92 4.18
C ASP A 533 -25.17 20.61 5.40
N ALA A 534 -25.14 21.95 5.41
CA ALA A 534 -25.70 22.75 6.51
C ALA A 534 -27.24 22.65 6.62
N ALA A 535 -27.93 22.24 5.56
CA ALA A 535 -29.38 22.05 5.55
C ALA A 535 -29.81 20.63 5.98
N ALA A 536 -28.89 19.66 6.00
CA ALA A 536 -29.22 18.26 6.28
C ALA A 536 -29.58 18.03 7.75
N LYS A 537 -30.70 17.32 7.97
CA LYS A 537 -31.23 16.90 9.27
C LYS A 537 -32.17 15.70 9.12
N GLY A 538 -32.35 14.95 10.19
CA GLY A 538 -33.47 14.00 10.29
C GLY A 538 -34.81 14.68 10.58
N ASP A 539 -35.80 13.84 10.88
CA ASP A 539 -37.04 14.28 11.53
C ASP A 539 -36.80 14.43 13.03
N TYR A 540 -36.13 13.45 13.63
CA TYR A 540 -35.87 13.37 15.07
C TYR A 540 -34.40 13.06 15.38
N LEU A 541 -33.94 13.55 16.53
CA LEU A 541 -32.62 13.30 17.10
C LEU A 541 -32.74 12.52 18.40
N VAL A 542 -31.86 11.53 18.58
CA VAL A 542 -31.62 10.83 19.84
C VAL A 542 -30.13 10.92 20.17
N ALA A 543 -29.79 11.79 21.11
CA ALA A 543 -28.42 11.93 21.61
C ALA A 543 -28.25 11.02 22.83
N LEU A 544 -27.35 10.03 22.75
CA LEU A 544 -27.13 9.02 23.80
C LEU A 544 -25.75 9.17 24.45
N PRO A 545 -25.66 9.15 25.80
CA PRO A 545 -24.37 9.21 26.49
C PRO A 545 -23.61 7.89 26.28
N THR A 546 -22.44 7.96 25.66
CA THR A 546 -21.59 6.78 25.42
C THR A 546 -20.12 7.04 25.74
N SER A 547 -19.34 5.98 25.87
CA SER A 547 -17.88 6.03 26.02
C SER A 547 -17.12 6.25 24.71
N TYR A 548 -17.82 6.36 23.57
CA TYR A 548 -17.19 6.64 22.29
C TYR A 548 -16.67 8.07 22.24
N LYS A 549 -15.38 8.20 21.89
CA LYS A 549 -14.79 9.49 21.52
C LYS A 549 -14.59 9.50 20.02
N ALA A 550 -15.45 10.22 19.31
CA ALA A 550 -15.16 10.60 17.93
C ALA A 550 -13.79 11.33 17.90
N PRO A 551 -12.91 11.11 16.89
CA PRO A 551 -11.67 11.85 16.79
C PRO A 551 -12.01 13.34 16.59
N GLN A 552 -11.72 14.16 17.60
CA GLN A 552 -12.10 15.58 17.61
C GLN A 552 -11.51 16.30 16.39
N VAL A 553 -12.38 16.90 15.60
CA VAL A 553 -11.99 17.94 14.64
C VAL A 553 -11.88 19.22 15.45
N PRO A 554 -10.73 19.93 15.45
CA PRO A 554 -10.63 21.25 16.08
C PRO A 554 -11.68 22.20 15.49
N ALA A 555 -12.23 23.10 16.31
CA ALA A 555 -13.19 24.08 15.81
C ALA A 555 -12.54 24.96 14.73
N GLN A 556 -13.16 25.04 13.55
CA GLN A 556 -12.68 25.88 12.45
C GLN A 556 -12.62 27.35 12.88
N PRO A 557 -11.49 28.05 12.67
CA PRO A 557 -11.53 29.49 12.41
C PRO A 557 -12.41 29.75 11.18
N PRO A 558 -13.16 30.86 11.10
CA PRO A 558 -13.98 31.16 9.93
C PRO A 558 -13.11 31.20 8.67
N GLU A 559 -13.52 30.45 7.65
CA GLU A 559 -12.82 30.42 6.36
C GLU A 559 -12.86 31.80 5.70
N PRO A 560 -11.70 32.40 5.33
CA PRO A 560 -11.69 33.46 4.34
C PRO A 560 -12.19 32.89 2.99
N PRO A 561 -12.88 33.70 2.17
CA PRO A 561 -13.48 33.20 0.93
C PRO A 561 -12.41 32.69 -0.03
N SER A 562 -12.60 31.48 -0.56
CA SER A 562 -11.77 30.95 -1.65
C SER A 562 -12.07 31.68 -2.96
N PRO A 563 -11.07 32.30 -3.60
CA PRO A 563 -10.86 32.02 -5.02
C PRO A 563 -9.38 31.95 -5.45
N GLY A 564 -9.03 30.92 -6.23
CA GLY A 564 -7.87 30.93 -7.13
C GLY A 564 -6.55 30.36 -6.59
N VAL A 565 -6.06 29.30 -7.27
CA VAL A 565 -4.68 28.74 -7.21
C VAL A 565 -4.16 28.38 -5.80
N GLN A 566 -4.32 27.12 -5.40
CA GLN A 566 -3.89 26.63 -4.07
C GLN A 566 -2.36 26.49 -3.90
N HIS A 567 -1.59 26.37 -4.98
CA HIS A 567 -0.13 26.30 -5.03
C HIS A 567 0.38 26.57 -6.45
N PHE A 568 1.69 26.79 -6.61
CA PHE A 568 2.31 26.93 -7.94
C PHE A 568 2.25 25.60 -8.72
N ASP A 569 1.43 25.56 -9.77
CA ASP A 569 1.06 24.33 -10.49
C ASP A 569 1.40 24.34 -11.99
N GLU A 570 2.21 25.32 -12.47
CA GLU A 570 2.50 25.51 -13.90
C GLU A 570 2.99 24.23 -14.62
N PHE A 571 3.72 23.38 -13.89
CA PHE A 571 4.34 22.14 -14.37
C PHE A 571 3.74 20.87 -13.76
N ASP A 572 2.69 20.99 -12.93
CA ASP A 572 1.96 19.84 -12.40
C ASP A 572 1.43 18.98 -13.58
N VAL A 573 1.37 17.66 -13.38
CA VAL A 573 0.63 16.82 -14.34
C VAL A 573 -0.87 17.16 -14.28
N PRO A 574 -1.55 17.32 -15.43
CA PRO A 574 -2.96 17.70 -15.48
C PRO A 574 -3.84 16.78 -14.62
N THR A 575 -4.85 17.35 -13.96
CA THR A 575 -5.68 16.64 -12.96
C THR A 575 -6.29 15.34 -13.48
N ALA A 576 -6.67 15.29 -14.76
CA ALA A 576 -7.19 14.10 -15.43
C ALA A 576 -6.22 12.90 -15.43
N PHE A 577 -4.91 13.11 -15.31
CA PHE A 577 -3.88 12.08 -15.38
C PHE A 577 -3.25 11.73 -14.03
N ARG A 578 -3.42 12.56 -13.00
CA ARG A 578 -2.82 12.39 -11.65
C ARG A 578 -3.03 10.99 -11.06
N ASP A 579 -4.19 10.40 -11.31
CA ASP A 579 -4.55 9.07 -10.79
C ASP A 579 -3.90 7.90 -11.53
N GLU A 580 -3.57 8.03 -12.82
CA GLU A 580 -2.81 7.01 -13.54
C GLU A 580 -1.30 7.20 -13.33
N ILE A 581 -0.81 8.44 -13.26
CA ILE A 581 0.56 8.75 -12.82
C ILE A 581 0.83 8.18 -11.41
N ALA A 582 -0.10 8.34 -10.48
CA ALA A 582 -0.01 7.76 -9.14
C ALA A 582 -0.08 6.23 -9.11
N ARG A 583 -0.45 5.56 -10.21
CA ARG A 583 -0.29 4.10 -10.39
C ARG A 583 1.03 3.76 -11.09
N MET A 584 1.48 4.61 -12.03
CA MET A 584 2.75 4.45 -12.73
C MET A 584 3.97 4.54 -11.81
N GLN A 585 3.95 5.36 -10.75
CA GLN A 585 5.05 5.41 -9.77
C GLN A 585 5.39 4.05 -9.14
N PHE A 586 4.44 3.10 -9.14
CA PHE A 586 4.61 1.73 -8.63
C PHE A 586 4.99 0.71 -9.71
N ARG A 587 4.99 1.09 -10.99
CA ARG A 587 5.31 0.20 -12.12
C ARG A 587 6.77 0.42 -12.55
N PRO A 588 7.62 -0.62 -12.59
CA PRO A 588 9.00 -0.48 -13.07
C PRO A 588 9.07 0.17 -14.46
N ARG A 589 9.90 1.22 -14.59
CA ARG A 589 10.14 1.99 -15.83
C ARG A 589 8.94 2.75 -16.42
N ALA A 590 7.79 2.84 -15.73
CA ALA A 590 6.61 3.52 -16.30
C ALA A 590 6.73 5.06 -16.40
N LEU A 591 7.73 5.67 -15.77
CA LEU A 591 8.07 7.11 -15.85
C LEU A 591 9.52 7.33 -16.35
N ASP A 592 10.05 6.35 -17.09
CA ASP A 592 11.39 6.39 -17.71
C ASP A 592 11.25 6.71 -19.21
N SER A 593 11.77 7.85 -19.66
CA SER A 593 11.60 8.28 -21.05
C SER A 593 12.31 7.39 -22.09
N ARG A 594 13.18 6.47 -21.65
CA ARG A 594 13.83 5.47 -22.51
C ARG A 594 12.91 4.30 -22.87
N PHE A 595 11.80 4.13 -22.15
CA PHE A 595 10.88 3.00 -22.33
C PHE A 595 9.46 3.52 -22.64
N PRO A 596 9.18 3.93 -23.89
CA PRO A 596 7.84 4.37 -24.29
C PRO A 596 6.80 3.28 -23.99
N PHE A 597 5.63 3.72 -23.49
CA PHE A 597 4.64 2.88 -22.82
C PHE A 597 3.86 1.95 -23.78
N THR A 598 4.51 0.89 -24.25
CA THR A 598 4.04 0.05 -25.37
C THR A 598 3.30 -1.23 -24.95
N SER A 599 3.13 -1.49 -23.65
CA SER A 599 2.83 -2.84 -23.14
C SER A 599 1.36 -3.14 -22.78
N LEU A 600 0.45 -2.15 -22.79
CA LEU A 600 -0.96 -2.35 -22.41
C LEU A 600 -1.90 -2.24 -23.63
N ARG A 601 -2.82 -3.22 -23.78
CA ARG A 601 -3.88 -3.20 -24.81
C ARG A 601 -5.20 -2.68 -24.23
N GLY A 602 -6.03 -2.05 -25.09
CA GLY A 602 -7.37 -1.57 -24.73
C GLY A 602 -7.37 -0.18 -24.08
N GLN A 603 -8.51 0.24 -23.51
CA GLN A 603 -8.70 1.61 -22.99
C GLN A 603 -7.67 1.98 -21.91
N ALA A 604 -7.41 1.09 -20.95
CA ALA A 604 -6.41 1.32 -19.91
C ALA A 604 -4.98 1.52 -20.46
N GLY A 605 -4.68 1.00 -21.66
CA GLY A 605 -3.43 1.31 -22.36
C GLY A 605 -3.42 2.69 -23.00
N ARG A 606 -4.57 3.15 -23.52
CA ARG A 606 -4.73 4.53 -24.06
C ARG A 606 -4.64 5.59 -22.96
N ASP A 607 -5.32 5.36 -21.82
CA ASP A 607 -5.30 6.29 -20.69
C ASP A 607 -3.89 6.41 -20.10
N ALA A 608 -3.17 5.28 -19.99
CA ALA A 608 -1.78 5.25 -19.56
C ALA A 608 -0.83 5.91 -20.58
N GLN A 609 -1.01 5.68 -21.88
CA GLN A 609 -0.22 6.38 -22.90
C GLN A 609 -0.43 7.90 -22.82
N ALA A 610 -1.68 8.37 -22.72
CA ALA A 610 -1.99 9.80 -22.63
C ALA A 610 -1.42 10.45 -21.35
N ALA A 611 -1.47 9.76 -20.21
CA ALA A 611 -0.84 10.23 -18.98
C ALA A 611 0.69 10.30 -19.09
N TYR A 612 1.33 9.30 -19.71
CA TYR A 612 2.77 9.29 -19.99
C TYR A 612 3.17 10.43 -20.96
N ASP A 613 2.41 10.66 -22.03
CA ASP A 613 2.68 11.73 -23.00
C ASP A 613 2.56 13.12 -22.35
N ALA A 614 1.55 13.32 -21.49
CA ALA A 614 1.39 14.56 -20.73
C ALA A 614 2.56 14.78 -19.73
N PHE A 615 3.05 13.71 -19.11
CA PHE A 615 4.23 13.74 -18.25
C PHE A 615 5.50 14.13 -19.01
N ILE A 616 5.75 13.52 -20.19
CA ILE A 616 6.89 13.89 -21.04
C ILE A 616 6.78 15.34 -21.52
N ALA A 617 5.60 15.80 -21.91
CA ALA A 617 5.38 17.18 -22.35
C ALA A 617 5.70 18.19 -21.23
N GLN A 618 5.21 17.97 -20.01
CA GLN A 618 5.51 18.86 -18.87
C GLN A 618 6.97 18.77 -18.41
N ARG A 619 7.60 17.58 -18.46
CA ARG A 619 9.03 17.41 -18.18
C ARG A 619 9.88 18.25 -19.13
N ASN A 620 9.66 18.13 -20.44
CA ASN A 620 10.40 18.89 -21.46
C ASN A 620 10.20 20.41 -21.30
N ARG A 621 9.00 20.84 -20.89
CA ARG A 621 8.68 22.25 -20.62
C ARG A 621 9.44 22.78 -19.39
N LEU A 622 9.42 22.04 -18.28
CA LEU A 622 10.14 22.42 -17.05
C LEU A 622 11.66 22.41 -17.27
N GLU A 623 12.21 21.35 -17.89
CA GLU A 623 13.64 21.26 -18.20
C GLU A 623 14.11 22.44 -19.04
N LYS A 624 13.39 22.75 -20.14
CA LYS A 624 13.71 23.91 -20.98
C LYS A 624 13.61 25.20 -20.16
N LYS A 625 12.52 25.43 -19.44
CA LYS A 625 12.30 26.68 -18.69
C LYS A 625 13.36 26.89 -17.61
N ALA A 626 13.71 25.85 -16.87
CA ALA A 626 14.71 25.89 -15.80
C ALA A 626 16.13 26.14 -16.34
N ARG A 627 16.53 25.43 -17.40
CA ARG A 627 17.82 25.65 -18.07
C ARG A 627 17.91 27.06 -18.63
N ASP A 628 16.88 27.50 -19.37
CA ASP A 628 16.85 28.83 -19.99
C ASP A 628 16.89 29.94 -18.90
N ALA A 629 16.28 29.72 -17.73
CA ALA A 629 16.30 30.66 -16.60
C ALA A 629 17.66 30.75 -15.89
N PHE A 630 18.46 29.68 -15.89
CA PHE A 630 19.75 29.63 -15.19
C PHE A 630 20.99 29.89 -16.06
N THR A 631 20.83 30.06 -17.38
CA THR A 631 21.95 30.36 -18.31
C THR A 631 22.74 31.61 -17.89
N ASP A 632 22.05 32.72 -17.64
CA ASP A 632 22.63 34.02 -17.30
C ASP A 632 22.20 34.51 -15.89
N TYR A 633 21.84 33.57 -15.01
CA TYR A 633 21.35 33.91 -13.68
C TYR A 633 22.42 34.61 -12.83
N THR A 634 22.05 35.76 -12.27
CA THR A 634 22.86 36.52 -11.33
C THR A 634 22.14 36.53 -9.97
N PRO A 635 22.74 35.96 -8.91
CA PRO A 635 22.11 35.91 -7.59
C PRO A 635 21.95 37.31 -6.99
N ALA A 636 20.95 37.46 -6.12
CA ALA A 636 20.85 38.63 -5.26
C ALA A 636 22.06 38.71 -4.29
N PRO A 637 22.36 39.88 -3.71
CA PRO A 637 23.39 39.99 -2.68
C PRO A 637 23.16 39.00 -1.54
N ALA A 638 24.19 38.24 -1.17
CA ALA A 638 24.09 37.21 -0.15
C ALA A 638 23.60 37.78 1.20
N ALA A 639 22.73 37.04 1.88
CA ALA A 639 22.25 37.42 3.19
C ALA A 639 23.38 37.46 4.22
N THR A 640 23.36 38.43 5.13
CA THR A 640 24.33 38.51 6.22
C THR A 640 24.06 37.40 7.23
N LEU A 641 24.93 36.38 7.23
CA LEU A 641 24.89 35.29 8.19
C LEU A 641 25.32 35.79 9.59
N PRO A 642 24.73 35.27 10.69
CA PRO A 642 25.24 35.52 12.03
C PRO A 642 26.60 34.86 12.24
N ASP A 643 27.42 35.41 13.14
CA ASP A 643 28.65 34.77 13.59
C ASP A 643 28.33 33.67 14.63
N ILE A 644 28.68 32.44 14.31
CA ILE A 644 28.31 31.24 15.07
C ILE A 644 29.58 30.55 15.54
N ALA A 645 29.78 30.52 16.86
CA ALA A 645 30.89 29.84 17.47
C ALA A 645 30.92 28.36 17.06
N ALA A 646 32.09 27.86 16.65
CA ALA A 646 32.25 26.47 16.25
C ALA A 646 31.90 25.52 17.41
N ASP A 647 31.26 24.40 17.07
CA ASP A 647 30.73 23.40 18.01
C ASP A 647 29.48 23.84 18.82
N SER A 648 28.77 24.87 18.34
CA SER A 648 27.50 25.33 18.95
C SER A 648 26.40 24.26 18.91
N SER A 649 25.48 24.25 19.88
CA SER A 649 24.30 23.39 19.80
C SER A 649 23.33 23.86 18.72
N PHE A 650 22.45 22.96 18.24
CA PHE A 650 21.42 23.34 17.27
C PHE A 650 20.41 24.34 17.86
N GLU A 651 20.15 24.27 19.16
CA GLU A 651 19.29 25.22 19.88
C GLU A 651 19.91 26.63 19.90
N THR A 652 21.22 26.75 20.15
CA THR A 652 21.95 28.03 20.09
C THR A 652 22.00 28.58 18.68
N PHE A 653 22.35 27.73 17.71
CA PHE A 653 22.33 28.06 16.27
C PHE A 653 20.98 28.61 15.81
N LEU A 654 19.90 27.90 16.15
CA LEU A 654 18.54 28.31 15.79
C LEU A 654 18.20 29.67 16.41
N SER A 655 18.54 29.90 17.68
CA SER A 655 18.33 31.18 18.34
C SER A 655 19.03 32.34 17.62
N GLN A 656 20.28 32.15 17.18
CA GLN A 656 21.03 33.18 16.46
C GLN A 656 20.47 33.46 15.05
N LEU A 657 19.88 32.44 14.39
CA LEU A 657 19.12 32.64 13.14
C LEU A 657 17.76 33.30 13.33
N VAL A 658 17.16 33.25 14.53
CA VAL A 658 15.91 33.99 14.80
C VAL A 658 16.14 35.49 14.66
N ASP A 659 17.24 35.99 15.23
CA ASP A 659 17.57 37.42 15.27
C ASP A 659 17.86 38.01 13.88
N SER A 660 18.45 37.21 12.97
CA SER A 660 18.73 37.61 11.58
C SER A 660 17.50 37.53 10.65
N ARG A 661 16.36 37.03 11.14
CA ARG A 661 15.11 36.78 10.38
C ARG A 661 15.23 35.80 9.20
N LEU A 662 16.29 35.00 9.13
CA LEU A 662 16.54 34.12 7.98
C LEU A 662 15.66 32.85 7.99
N SER A 663 15.17 32.47 6.81
CA SER A 663 14.66 31.11 6.56
C SER A 663 15.81 30.11 6.50
N LEU A 664 15.51 28.83 6.73
CA LEU A 664 16.50 27.78 6.98
C LEU A 664 16.37 26.59 6.02
N LEU A 665 17.44 26.27 5.30
CA LEU A 665 17.57 25.07 4.47
C LEU A 665 18.32 23.98 5.23
N ILE A 666 17.64 22.88 5.55
CA ILE A 666 18.28 21.66 6.05
C ILE A 666 18.65 20.79 4.86
N GLY A 667 19.94 20.74 4.54
CA GLY A 667 20.51 19.87 3.51
C GLY A 667 20.83 18.49 4.07
N GLU A 668 20.32 17.42 3.45
CA GLU A 668 20.60 16.04 3.81
C GLU A 668 21.04 15.17 2.61
N SER A 669 21.59 13.97 2.88
CA SER A 669 21.44 12.85 1.93
C SER A 669 20.10 12.18 2.25
N ARG A 670 19.43 11.63 1.23
CA ARG A 670 18.16 10.91 1.39
C ARG A 670 18.18 9.83 2.48
N LEU A 671 19.36 9.26 2.76
CA LEU A 671 19.58 8.20 3.76
C LEU A 671 19.98 8.70 5.16
N THR A 672 20.12 10.02 5.37
CA THR A 672 20.38 10.64 6.69
C THR A 672 19.19 10.42 7.61
N VAL A 673 19.44 9.97 8.84
CA VAL A 673 18.43 9.81 9.92
C VAL A 673 18.36 11.06 10.81
N SER A 674 19.49 11.73 11.05
CA SER A 674 19.62 12.76 12.07
C SER A 674 18.84 14.03 11.77
N SER A 675 18.84 14.50 10.53
CA SER A 675 18.07 15.67 10.04
C SER A 675 16.57 15.61 10.39
N LYS A 676 15.90 14.51 10.01
CA LYS A 676 14.47 14.28 10.28
C LYS A 676 14.20 14.13 11.78
N THR A 677 15.12 13.49 12.51
CA THR A 677 15.05 13.35 13.97
C THR A 677 15.21 14.71 14.67
N LEU A 678 16.12 15.56 14.20
CA LEU A 678 16.40 16.90 14.69
C LEU A 678 15.19 17.82 14.47
N LEU A 679 14.65 17.87 13.25
CA LEU A 679 13.44 18.64 12.94
C LEU A 679 12.24 18.18 13.78
N LYS A 680 12.02 16.87 13.92
CA LYS A 680 11.00 16.33 14.81
C LYS A 680 11.18 16.78 16.27
N LYS A 681 12.41 16.71 16.80
CA LYS A 681 12.74 17.12 18.18
C LYS A 681 12.47 18.61 18.41
N HIS A 682 12.75 19.45 17.41
CA HIS A 682 12.71 20.91 17.54
C HIS A 682 11.48 21.59 16.92
N MET A 683 10.46 20.83 16.52
CA MET A 683 9.30 21.39 15.81
C MET A 683 8.54 22.46 16.62
N GLU A 684 8.42 22.29 17.93
CA GLU A 684 7.83 23.28 18.83
C GLU A 684 8.70 24.54 18.92
N THR A 685 10.02 24.37 19.05
CA THR A 685 10.99 25.48 19.05
C THR A 685 10.95 26.26 17.73
N LEU A 686 10.89 25.57 16.59
CA LEU A 686 10.73 26.18 15.27
C LEU A 686 9.45 27.03 15.21
N LYS A 687 8.32 26.50 15.70
CA LYS A 687 7.06 27.26 15.72
C LYS A 687 7.15 28.49 16.62
N SER A 688 7.67 28.36 17.84
CA SER A 688 7.85 29.51 18.75
C SER A 688 8.85 30.54 18.22
N SER A 689 9.82 30.10 17.42
CA SER A 689 10.77 30.94 16.69
C SER A 689 10.18 31.63 15.45
N GLY A 690 8.89 31.41 15.14
CA GLY A 690 8.19 32.04 14.01
C GLY A 690 8.44 31.38 12.65
N TYR A 691 8.80 30.08 12.63
CA TYR A 691 8.80 29.28 11.41
C TYR A 691 7.41 28.65 11.21
N ASP A 692 6.68 29.08 10.18
CA ASP A 692 5.27 28.71 9.98
C ASP A 692 5.05 27.64 8.90
N THR A 693 6.02 27.45 7.99
CA THR A 693 5.95 26.46 6.91
C THR A 693 7.19 25.55 6.90
N LEU A 694 6.95 24.24 6.77
CA LEU A 694 7.94 23.23 6.47
C LEU A 694 7.77 22.79 5.01
N TYR A 695 8.71 23.20 4.16
CA TYR A 695 8.81 22.73 2.79
C TYR A 695 9.58 21.39 2.75
N MET A 696 9.14 20.44 1.92
CA MET A 696 9.74 19.11 1.86
C MET A 696 9.96 18.62 0.43
N GLN A 697 11.22 18.34 0.09
CA GLN A 697 11.58 17.53 -1.07
C GLN A 697 10.99 16.10 -0.93
N HIS A 698 10.85 15.38 -2.05
CA HIS A 698 10.16 14.08 -2.15
C HIS A 698 8.64 14.10 -2.01
N LEU A 699 8.01 15.14 -1.44
CA LEU A 699 6.55 15.32 -1.53
C LEU A 699 6.21 16.06 -2.83
N LEU A 700 5.10 15.67 -3.46
CA LEU A 700 4.74 16.06 -4.83
C LEU A 700 3.51 16.97 -4.81
N THR A 701 3.57 18.15 -5.42
CA THR A 701 2.48 19.13 -5.52
C THR A 701 1.24 18.52 -6.16
N ASP A 702 1.42 17.93 -7.33
CA ASP A 702 0.38 17.31 -8.14
C ASP A 702 -0.26 16.08 -7.47
N LEU A 703 0.51 15.23 -6.79
CA LEU A 703 0.01 13.98 -6.23
C LEU A 703 -0.34 14.01 -4.73
N HIS A 704 0.23 14.95 -3.95
CA HIS A 704 0.22 14.90 -2.48
C HIS A 704 -0.20 16.22 -1.77
N GLN A 705 -0.11 17.41 -2.39
CA GLN A 705 -0.38 18.67 -1.66
C GLN A 705 -1.80 18.76 -1.09
N ALA A 706 -2.82 18.41 -1.89
CA ALA A 706 -4.20 18.39 -1.41
C ALA A 706 -4.42 17.44 -0.22
N GLU A 707 -3.67 16.33 -0.16
CA GLU A 707 -3.75 15.37 0.94
C GLU A 707 -2.97 15.84 2.19
N LEU A 708 -1.91 16.61 2.00
CA LEU A 708 -1.19 17.32 3.08
C LEU A 708 -2.04 18.43 3.68
N ASP A 709 -2.76 19.19 2.84
CA ASP A 709 -3.66 20.26 3.28
C ASP A 709 -4.87 19.66 4.06
N ILE A 710 -5.48 18.58 3.55
CA ILE A 710 -6.50 17.81 4.29
C ILE A 710 -5.94 17.27 5.61
N PHE A 711 -4.73 16.72 5.61
CA PHE A 711 -4.11 16.20 6.83
C PHE A 711 -3.85 17.32 7.86
N PHE A 712 -3.34 18.47 7.43
CA PHE A 712 -3.09 19.63 8.29
C PHE A 712 -4.38 20.13 8.95
N GLN A 713 -5.46 20.28 8.17
CA GLN A 713 -6.77 20.73 8.64
C GLN A 713 -7.47 19.72 9.56
N THR A 714 -7.45 18.44 9.22
CA THR A 714 -8.27 17.41 9.89
C THR A 714 -7.51 16.58 10.93
N GLN A 715 -6.17 16.64 10.92
CA GLN A 715 -5.25 15.75 11.63
C GLN A 715 -5.45 14.25 11.32
N ARG A 716 -6.21 13.92 10.25
CA ARG A 716 -6.45 12.56 9.77
C ARG A 716 -5.73 12.35 8.44
N MET A 717 -4.62 11.60 8.47
CA MET A 717 -3.78 11.41 7.30
C MET A 717 -4.50 10.57 6.22
N PRO A 718 -4.71 11.08 4.98
CA PRO A 718 -5.34 10.30 3.92
C PRO A 718 -4.56 9.01 3.58
N ASP A 719 -5.27 7.95 3.15
CA ASP A 719 -4.67 6.62 2.92
C ASP A 719 -3.57 6.62 1.82
N ARG A 720 -3.69 7.47 0.80
CA ARG A 720 -2.70 7.62 -0.29
C ARG A 720 -1.44 8.33 0.19
N LEU A 721 -1.56 9.46 0.89
CA LEU A 721 -0.43 10.10 1.59
C LEU A 721 0.25 9.14 2.60
N ARG A 722 -0.53 8.42 3.43
CA ARG A 722 -0.01 7.41 4.38
C ARG A 722 0.73 6.27 3.65
N SER A 723 0.21 5.86 2.49
CA SER A 723 0.88 4.90 1.61
C SER A 723 2.20 5.45 1.07
N TYR A 724 2.22 6.70 0.61
CA TYR A 724 3.41 7.32 0.05
C TYR A 724 4.52 7.55 1.08
N LEU A 725 4.19 8.13 2.25
CA LEU A 725 5.16 8.37 3.32
C LEU A 725 5.83 7.08 3.79
N ARG A 726 5.09 5.97 3.90
CA ARG A 726 5.64 4.65 4.20
C ARG A 726 6.61 4.11 3.14
N ILE A 727 6.50 4.52 1.88
CA ILE A 727 7.51 4.19 0.85
C ILE A 727 8.79 4.98 1.13
N LEU A 728 8.69 6.27 1.45
CA LEU A 728 9.85 7.08 1.85
C LEU A 728 10.51 6.50 3.11
N ASP A 729 9.72 6.06 4.10
CA ASP A 729 10.22 5.42 5.31
C ASP A 729 10.86 4.05 5.07
N SER A 730 10.35 3.30 4.07
CA SER A 730 10.91 1.99 3.71
C SER A 730 12.38 2.06 3.27
N SER A 731 12.82 3.18 2.67
CA SER A 731 14.24 3.37 2.31
C SER A 731 15.14 3.65 3.53
N LEU A 732 14.56 3.95 4.69
CA LEU A 732 15.28 4.25 5.94
C LEU A 732 15.21 3.13 6.99
N MET A 733 14.27 2.19 6.90
CA MET A 733 14.03 1.11 7.89
C MET A 733 15.29 0.47 8.50
N GLY A 734 16.29 0.12 7.68
CA GLY A 734 17.54 -0.50 8.13
C GLY A 734 18.48 0.43 8.91
N ARG A 735 18.33 1.76 8.75
CA ARG A 735 19.13 2.81 9.40
C ARG A 735 18.40 3.43 10.59
N SER A 736 17.09 3.66 10.48
CA SER A 736 16.24 4.28 11.51
C SER A 736 15.86 3.36 12.68
N GLY A 737 16.30 2.09 12.66
CA GLY A 737 15.89 1.10 13.65
C GLY A 737 14.41 0.69 13.54
N GLY A 738 13.79 0.90 12.38
CA GLY A 738 12.36 0.66 12.14
C GLY A 738 11.45 1.87 12.40
N VAL A 739 11.99 3.04 12.75
CA VAL A 739 11.20 4.28 12.92
C VAL A 739 10.83 4.88 11.56
N ALA A 740 9.55 5.27 11.42
CA ALA A 740 8.97 5.90 10.23
C ALA A 740 9.22 7.43 10.21
N LEU A 741 10.46 7.83 9.97
CA LEU A 741 10.95 9.21 10.16
C LEU A 741 10.24 10.28 9.32
N TYR A 742 9.86 10.02 8.05
CA TYR A 742 9.10 10.96 7.23
C TYR A 742 7.66 11.09 7.75
N THR A 743 7.00 9.96 8.05
CA THR A 743 5.66 9.95 8.65
C THR A 743 5.63 10.71 9.97
N GLU A 744 6.60 10.44 10.85
CA GLU A 744 6.74 11.10 12.16
C GLU A 744 7.08 12.61 12.05
N LEU A 745 7.86 13.02 11.05
CA LEU A 745 8.16 14.43 10.79
C LEU A 745 6.92 15.19 10.31
N VAL A 746 6.15 14.60 9.38
CA VAL A 746 4.87 15.13 8.91
C VAL A 746 3.86 15.25 10.06
N HIS A 747 3.76 14.23 10.93
CA HIS A 747 2.95 14.32 12.14
C HIS A 747 3.42 15.42 13.11
N ALA A 748 4.73 15.57 13.31
CA ALA A 748 5.28 16.59 14.19
C ALA A 748 4.94 18.02 13.70
N ALA A 749 5.11 18.30 12.41
CA ALA A 749 4.80 19.61 11.83
C ALA A 749 3.30 19.94 11.96
N ALA A 750 2.42 19.02 11.54
CA ALA A 750 0.98 19.22 11.64
C ALA A 750 0.48 19.37 13.09
N LYS A 751 1.06 18.65 14.05
CA LYS A 751 0.75 18.78 15.48
C LYS A 751 1.13 20.15 16.06
N ASN A 752 2.18 20.77 15.54
CA ASN A 752 2.69 22.07 16.00
C ASN A 752 2.18 23.26 15.17
N ASN A 753 1.14 23.06 14.34
CA ASN A 753 0.61 24.08 13.43
C ASN A 753 1.68 24.69 12.50
N ILE A 754 2.64 23.88 12.06
CA ILE A 754 3.55 24.19 10.94
C ILE A 754 2.97 23.55 9.69
N ARG A 755 2.64 24.37 8.69
CA ARG A 755 2.04 23.93 7.43
C ARG A 755 3.07 23.19 6.59
N ILE A 756 2.67 22.10 5.93
CA ILE A 756 3.58 21.28 5.13
C ILE A 756 3.33 21.56 3.65
N ARG A 757 4.39 21.88 2.91
CA ARG A 757 4.33 22.16 1.47
C ARG A 757 5.31 21.28 0.70
N ALA A 758 4.83 20.66 -0.36
CA ALA A 758 5.64 19.89 -1.31
C ALA A 758 6.62 20.81 -2.06
N LEU A 759 7.84 20.33 -2.34
CA LEU A 759 8.82 21.03 -3.19
C LEU A 759 9.06 20.38 -4.55
N ASP A 760 8.54 19.18 -4.77
CA ASP A 760 8.61 18.50 -6.04
C ASP A 760 7.26 18.49 -6.75
N CYS A 761 7.26 18.26 -8.06
CA CYS A 761 6.14 17.77 -8.84
C CYS A 761 6.55 16.44 -9.51
N THR A 762 5.63 15.70 -10.12
CA THR A 762 5.98 14.43 -10.80
C THR A 762 7.15 14.61 -11.78
N VAL A 763 7.19 15.73 -12.51
CA VAL A 763 8.19 15.96 -13.56
C VAL A 763 9.56 16.42 -13.04
N SER A 764 9.64 17.11 -11.89
CA SER A 764 10.93 17.39 -11.25
C SER A 764 11.53 16.14 -10.59
N TYR A 765 10.67 15.24 -10.09
CA TYR A 765 11.06 14.11 -9.25
C TYR A 765 11.53 12.87 -10.01
N TYR A 766 10.81 12.48 -11.07
CA TYR A 766 11.16 11.30 -11.87
C TYR A 766 12.09 11.71 -13.01
N LEU A 767 13.36 11.30 -12.92
CA LEU A 767 14.46 11.75 -13.80
C LEU A 767 14.91 10.72 -14.85
N ASP A 768 14.32 9.51 -14.84
CA ASP A 768 14.80 8.44 -15.71
C ASP A 768 14.61 8.78 -17.20
N GLY A 769 15.73 8.67 -17.93
CA GLY A 769 15.85 8.98 -19.35
C GLY A 769 16.21 10.42 -19.71
N LEU A 770 16.56 11.26 -18.72
CA LEU A 770 17.31 12.50 -18.94
C LEU A 770 18.81 12.21 -19.18
N ALA A 771 19.51 13.12 -19.87
CA ALA A 771 20.90 12.94 -20.29
C ALA A 771 21.90 13.01 -19.12
N ASP A 772 22.03 14.18 -18.48
CA ASP A 772 22.66 14.31 -17.17
C ASP A 772 21.57 14.49 -16.10
N LYS A 773 21.35 13.43 -15.32
CA LYS A 773 20.33 13.42 -14.28
C LYS A 773 20.62 14.39 -13.14
N ASN A 774 21.88 14.68 -12.82
CA ASN A 774 22.22 15.58 -11.72
C ASN A 774 21.99 17.03 -12.14
N ILE A 775 22.49 17.42 -13.31
CA ILE A 775 22.33 18.78 -13.83
C ILE A 775 20.85 19.07 -14.09
N SER A 776 20.14 18.21 -14.83
CA SER A 776 18.70 18.41 -15.06
C SER A 776 17.90 18.37 -13.74
N ARG A 777 18.29 17.56 -12.75
CA ARG A 777 17.65 17.58 -11.42
C ARG A 777 17.84 18.92 -10.72
N ASN A 778 19.08 19.38 -10.57
CA ASN A 778 19.36 20.65 -9.90
C ASN A 778 18.62 21.79 -10.60
N GLN A 779 18.64 21.85 -11.94
CA GLN A 779 17.93 22.89 -12.70
C GLN A 779 16.43 22.83 -12.44
N MET A 780 15.80 21.68 -12.71
CA MET A 780 14.35 21.54 -12.59
C MET A 780 13.85 21.73 -11.16
N PHE A 781 14.60 21.25 -10.16
CA PHE A 781 14.25 21.42 -8.75
C PHE A 781 14.45 22.85 -8.28
N SER A 782 15.64 23.44 -8.41
CA SER A 782 15.91 24.80 -7.93
C SER A 782 14.95 25.81 -8.57
N TYR A 783 14.68 25.69 -9.88
CA TYR A 783 13.70 26.55 -10.54
C TYR A 783 12.28 26.37 -9.98
N PHE A 784 11.77 25.12 -9.95
CA PHE A 784 10.41 24.84 -9.51
C PHE A 784 10.18 25.21 -8.03
N ALA A 785 11.10 24.82 -7.14
CA ALA A 785 11.04 25.11 -5.72
C ALA A 785 11.17 26.61 -5.41
N THR A 786 11.99 27.36 -6.16
CA THR A 786 12.06 28.84 -6.04
C THR A 786 10.70 29.46 -6.38
N GLN A 787 10.15 29.16 -7.56
CA GLN A 787 8.85 29.71 -7.99
C GLN A 787 7.71 29.31 -7.04
N LEU A 788 7.74 28.08 -6.51
CA LEU A 788 6.78 27.60 -5.53
C LEU A 788 6.85 28.36 -4.21
N ILE A 789 8.05 28.55 -3.65
CA ILE A 789 8.21 29.29 -2.39
C ILE A 789 7.85 30.76 -2.59
N GLU A 790 8.27 31.40 -3.69
CA GLU A 790 7.89 32.79 -4.00
C GLU A 790 6.37 32.97 -4.11
N ALA A 791 5.67 32.10 -4.86
CA ALA A 791 4.22 32.14 -4.99
C ALA A 791 3.50 31.87 -3.64
N ASP A 792 4.05 30.98 -2.83
CA ASP A 792 3.47 30.60 -1.54
C ASP A 792 3.69 31.70 -0.46
N GLN A 793 4.83 32.38 -0.45
CA GLN A 793 5.10 33.58 0.34
C GLN A 793 4.23 34.76 -0.12
N LEU A 794 3.99 34.92 -1.42
CA LEU A 794 3.09 35.94 -1.95
C LEU A 794 1.64 35.71 -1.51
N ALA A 795 1.19 34.44 -1.50
CA ALA A 795 -0.18 34.07 -1.12
C ALA A 795 -0.46 34.13 0.40
N HIS A 796 0.54 33.85 1.24
CA HIS A 796 0.36 33.77 2.70
C HIS A 796 1.04 34.91 3.48
N GLY A 797 1.70 35.83 2.79
CA GLY A 797 2.54 36.87 3.39
C GLY A 797 3.93 36.36 3.76
N SER A 798 4.89 37.29 3.90
CA SER A 798 6.27 36.98 4.26
C SER A 798 6.35 36.41 5.68
N HIS A 799 6.89 35.20 5.80
CA HIS A 799 7.10 34.49 7.07
C HIS A 799 8.36 33.63 6.98
N LYS A 800 8.96 33.28 8.13
CA LYS A 800 10.11 32.36 8.11
C LYS A 800 9.63 30.94 7.84
N TRP A 801 10.47 30.20 7.13
CA TRP A 801 10.19 28.84 6.72
C TRP A 801 11.43 27.96 6.84
N VAL A 802 11.21 26.66 6.97
CA VAL A 802 12.27 25.65 6.92
C VAL A 802 12.03 24.78 5.70
N ALA A 803 13.09 24.40 4.98
CA ALA A 803 12.99 23.35 3.96
C ALA A 803 13.88 22.15 4.31
N LEU A 804 13.39 20.94 4.07
CA LEU A 804 14.20 19.72 4.06
C LEU A 804 14.47 19.32 2.60
N ILE A 805 15.73 19.42 2.18
CA ILE A 805 16.18 19.23 0.80
C ILE A 805 17.47 18.42 0.70
N ASP A 806 17.80 17.95 -0.50
CA ASP A 806 19.12 17.36 -0.77
C ASP A 806 20.21 18.44 -0.68
N ARG A 807 21.39 18.07 -0.16
CA ARG A 807 22.57 18.94 -0.07
C ARG A 807 23.02 19.50 -1.42
N THR A 808 22.75 18.83 -2.55
CA THR A 808 23.07 19.38 -3.88
C THR A 808 22.23 20.60 -4.27
N ASN A 809 21.11 20.84 -3.58
CA ASN A 809 20.16 21.90 -3.91
C ASN A 809 20.24 23.11 -2.95
N THR A 810 21.16 23.13 -1.97
CA THR A 810 21.30 24.26 -1.04
C THR A 810 22.00 25.44 -1.69
N HIS A 811 23.17 25.21 -2.29
CA HIS A 811 23.96 26.20 -3.01
C HIS A 811 24.30 25.70 -4.41
N TYR A 812 24.93 26.58 -5.20
CA TYR A 812 25.58 26.30 -6.46
C TYR A 812 26.25 24.91 -6.51
N ASN A 813 25.75 24.08 -7.41
CA ASN A 813 26.24 22.73 -7.67
C ASN A 813 26.19 22.47 -9.18
N LEU A 814 27.31 22.04 -9.77
CA LEU A 814 27.46 21.83 -11.22
C LEU A 814 27.16 23.10 -12.05
N GLY A 815 27.39 24.30 -11.50
CA GLY A 815 27.07 25.58 -12.13
C GLY A 815 25.62 26.02 -12.03
N VAL A 816 24.76 25.25 -11.37
CA VAL A 816 23.32 25.54 -11.18
C VAL A 816 23.09 26.11 -9.78
N PRO A 817 22.42 27.27 -9.61
CA PRO A 817 22.17 27.86 -8.29
C PRO A 817 21.27 26.98 -7.42
N GLY A 818 21.53 26.98 -6.11
CA GLY A 818 20.69 26.34 -5.09
C GLY A 818 19.70 27.33 -4.45
N LEU A 819 18.88 26.84 -3.52
CA LEU A 819 17.85 27.66 -2.87
C LEU A 819 18.40 28.75 -1.95
N THR A 820 19.64 28.66 -1.45
CA THR A 820 20.31 29.79 -0.79
C THR A 820 20.56 30.91 -1.79
N ASP A 821 21.03 30.57 -2.99
CA ASP A 821 21.44 31.55 -3.99
C ASP A 821 20.22 32.18 -4.71
N THR A 822 19.06 31.51 -4.72
CA THR A 822 17.81 32.05 -5.28
C THR A 822 16.89 32.73 -4.27
N LEU A 823 16.84 32.29 -3.01
CA LEU A 823 15.89 32.79 -2.00
C LEU A 823 16.56 33.49 -0.79
N GLY A 824 17.89 33.51 -0.71
CA GLY A 824 18.62 34.17 0.38
C GLY A 824 18.48 33.51 1.77
N ALA A 825 18.13 32.22 1.81
CA ALA A 825 17.97 31.45 3.04
C ALA A 825 19.32 30.91 3.55
N ALA A 826 19.50 30.80 4.88
CA ALA A 826 20.69 30.19 5.46
C ALA A 826 20.64 28.66 5.33
N SER A 827 21.77 28.00 5.05
CA SER A 827 21.86 26.55 4.85
C SER A 827 22.65 25.83 5.95
N LEU A 828 22.10 24.71 6.42
CA LEU A 828 22.72 23.79 7.36
C LEU A 828 22.72 22.38 6.78
N HIS A 829 23.90 21.80 6.51
CA HIS A 829 23.99 20.39 6.17
C HIS A 829 24.05 19.54 7.43
N VAL A 830 23.12 18.58 7.56
CA VAL A 830 23.07 17.66 8.70
C VAL A 830 23.53 16.27 8.25
N ARG A 831 24.52 15.71 8.93
CA ARG A 831 25.18 14.46 8.54
C ARG A 831 25.15 13.43 9.67
N ASP A 832 24.91 12.18 9.29
CA ASP A 832 25.02 11.01 10.16
C ASP A 832 26.51 10.60 10.27
N THR A 833 27.11 10.68 11.45
CA THR A 833 28.52 10.33 11.68
C THR A 833 28.69 9.24 12.76
N PRO A 834 29.85 8.55 12.81
CA PRO A 834 30.26 7.78 13.98
C PRO A 834 30.47 8.72 15.18
N GLN A 835 30.33 8.20 16.41
CA GLN A 835 30.47 8.98 17.65
C GLN A 835 31.79 9.77 17.74
N GLU A 836 32.88 9.23 17.22
CA GLU A 836 34.21 9.85 17.15
C GLU A 836 34.29 11.11 16.26
N LEU A 837 33.33 11.27 15.35
CA LEU A 837 33.24 12.37 14.38
C LEU A 837 31.96 13.20 14.61
N THR A 838 31.46 13.21 15.85
CA THR A 838 30.36 14.11 16.26
C THR A 838 30.92 15.52 16.38
N LYS A 839 30.17 16.51 15.90
CA LYS A 839 30.51 17.92 16.03
C LYS A 839 29.23 18.75 16.00
N GLY A 840 29.10 19.68 16.93
CA GLY A 840 28.07 20.73 16.91
C GLY A 840 28.19 21.61 15.68
N VAL A 841 27.37 22.65 15.59
CA VAL A 841 27.31 23.51 14.40
C VAL A 841 28.63 24.25 14.17
N TYR A 842 29.09 24.27 12.92
CA TYR A 842 30.27 25.01 12.50
C TYR A 842 30.13 25.52 11.07
N GLN A 843 30.96 26.49 10.67
CA GLN A 843 30.96 27.06 9.33
C GLN A 843 31.23 26.02 8.24
N GLY A 844 30.43 26.06 7.17
CA GLY A 844 30.57 25.23 5.98
C GLY A 844 31.70 25.71 5.07
N THR A 845 32.15 24.82 4.18
CA THR A 845 33.16 25.10 3.14
C THR A 845 32.81 24.32 1.88
N TRP A 846 33.54 24.54 0.77
CA TRP A 846 33.45 23.67 -0.40
C TRP A 846 33.96 22.25 -0.06
N GLU A 847 33.12 21.25 -0.27
CA GLU A 847 33.43 19.83 -0.10
C GLU A 847 33.37 19.11 -1.46
N VAL A 848 34.38 18.29 -1.75
CA VAL A 848 34.44 17.46 -2.95
C VAL A 848 33.82 16.10 -2.66
N VAL A 849 32.64 15.85 -3.21
CA VAL A 849 31.84 14.65 -2.97
C VAL A 849 31.77 13.76 -4.21
N ASN A 850 31.64 12.46 -3.97
CA ASN A 850 31.29 11.52 -5.02
C ASN A 850 29.76 11.47 -5.14
N SER A 851 29.25 11.41 -6.36
CA SER A 851 27.82 11.26 -6.65
C SER A 851 27.26 9.94 -6.15
N GLU A 852 26.02 9.95 -5.64
CA GLU A 852 25.28 8.74 -5.27
C GLU A 852 24.62 8.06 -6.50
N VAL A 853 24.52 8.74 -7.63
CA VAL A 853 23.69 8.33 -8.80
C VAL A 853 24.55 7.91 -10.01
N ASN A 854 25.75 8.47 -10.16
CA ASN A 854 26.71 8.14 -11.22
C ASN A 854 28.13 8.14 -10.65
N SER A 855 29.14 7.76 -11.45
CA SER A 855 30.56 7.81 -11.04
C SER A 855 31.18 9.21 -11.04
N GLY A 856 30.35 10.27 -11.08
CA GLY A 856 30.80 11.66 -11.10
C GLY A 856 31.35 12.11 -9.74
N VAL A 857 32.27 13.07 -9.77
CA VAL A 857 32.80 13.74 -8.57
C VAL A 857 32.62 15.24 -8.76
N PHE A 858 31.96 15.89 -7.81
CA PHE A 858 31.54 17.28 -7.90
C PHE A 858 31.74 18.04 -6.59
N ALA A 859 31.66 19.37 -6.63
CA ALA A 859 31.74 20.21 -5.45
C ALA A 859 30.36 20.68 -4.98
N LEU A 860 30.14 20.70 -3.66
CA LEU A 860 28.99 21.33 -3.01
C LEU A 860 29.44 22.13 -1.79
N ARG A 861 28.56 22.98 -1.24
CA ARG A 861 28.81 23.70 0.02
C ARG A 861 27.54 23.91 0.83
N SER A 862 27.74 24.37 2.05
CA SER A 862 26.75 24.90 2.99
C SER A 862 27.30 26.19 3.62
N ASP A 863 26.42 26.98 4.22
CA ASP A 863 26.82 28.06 5.14
C ASP A 863 27.30 27.45 6.47
N PHE A 864 26.63 26.37 6.92
CA PHE A 864 26.92 25.66 8.15
C PHE A 864 26.80 24.12 8.02
N ASN A 865 27.52 23.40 8.88
CA ASN A 865 27.53 21.94 8.99
C ASN A 865 27.20 21.49 10.43
N LEU A 866 26.53 20.34 10.58
CA LEU A 866 26.23 19.70 11.87
C LEU A 866 26.37 18.17 11.76
N ASP A 867 27.23 17.58 12.58
CA ASP A 867 27.61 16.16 12.52
C ASP A 867 27.09 15.39 13.75
N ILE A 868 26.11 14.52 13.54
CA ILE A 868 25.36 13.85 14.62
C ILE A 868 25.69 12.35 14.66
N ALA A 869 26.07 11.88 15.85
CA ALA A 869 26.31 10.47 16.12
C ALA A 869 25.07 9.59 15.87
N VAL A 870 25.21 8.55 15.06
CA VAL A 870 24.19 7.48 14.96
C VAL A 870 24.80 6.09 15.14
N SER A 871 24.13 5.23 15.92
CA SER A 871 24.65 3.91 16.37
C SER A 871 24.94 2.88 15.25
N ARG A 872 24.63 3.22 13.99
CA ARG A 872 24.88 2.39 12.80
C ARG A 872 25.72 3.10 11.73
N ALA A 873 26.27 4.28 12.00
CA ALA A 873 27.19 4.94 11.08
C ALA A 873 28.47 4.11 10.94
N LYS A 874 28.84 3.80 9.69
CA LYS A 874 30.14 3.22 9.40
C LYS A 874 31.19 4.32 9.47
N LYS A 875 32.35 4.02 10.06
CA LYS A 875 33.52 4.89 9.94
C LYS A 875 33.85 5.08 8.45
N PRO A 876 34.02 6.32 7.95
CA PRO A 876 34.46 6.54 6.58
C PRO A 876 35.76 5.76 6.33
N PRO A 877 35.94 5.13 5.15
CA PRO A 877 37.23 4.56 4.81
C PRO A 877 38.28 5.68 4.84
N PRO A 878 39.49 5.45 5.37
CA PRO A 878 40.56 6.43 5.28
C PRO A 878 40.81 6.76 3.81
N ILE A 879 40.98 8.05 3.49
CA ILE A 879 41.26 8.46 2.12
C ILE A 879 42.58 7.79 1.70
N PRO A 880 42.63 7.03 0.58
CA PRO A 880 43.83 6.30 0.21
C PRO A 880 45.04 7.25 0.03
N SER A 881 46.11 7.02 0.79
CA SER A 881 47.36 7.75 0.63
C SER A 881 48.04 7.35 -0.67
N VAL A 882 47.91 8.20 -1.69
CA VAL A 882 48.46 7.95 -3.02
C VAL A 882 49.97 8.20 -2.99
N SER A 883 50.80 7.16 -3.07
CA SER A 883 52.25 7.36 -2.98
C SER A 883 52.81 8.12 -4.19
N ARG A 884 53.42 9.28 -3.94
CA ARG A 884 54.16 10.10 -4.94
C ARG A 884 55.31 9.35 -5.61
N THR A 885 55.81 8.25 -5.01
CA THR A 885 56.86 7.40 -5.62
C THR A 885 56.42 6.73 -6.93
N ARG A 886 55.12 6.66 -7.21
CA ARG A 886 54.57 6.17 -8.48
C ARG A 886 54.81 7.12 -9.67
N LEU A 887 55.23 8.36 -9.41
CA LEU A 887 55.57 9.35 -10.44
C LEU A 887 56.99 9.09 -11.00
N THR A 888 57.13 7.99 -11.74
CA THR A 888 58.43 7.54 -12.25
C THR A 888 58.93 8.34 -13.45
N GLN A 889 58.06 8.67 -14.42
CA GLN A 889 58.41 9.39 -15.65
C GLN A 889 57.88 10.84 -15.63
N ALA A 890 58.51 11.73 -16.41
CA ALA A 890 57.99 13.08 -16.62
C ALA A 890 56.60 13.01 -17.29
N GLY A 891 55.68 13.89 -16.88
CA GLY A 891 54.29 13.86 -17.32
C GLY A 891 53.39 12.90 -16.53
N HIS A 892 53.93 12.00 -15.70
CA HIS A 892 53.10 11.22 -14.77
C HIS A 892 52.37 12.14 -13.80
N PHE A 893 51.10 11.85 -13.50
CA PHE A 893 50.32 12.52 -12.46
C PHE A 893 49.42 11.59 -11.65
N LEU A 894 49.00 12.10 -10.51
CA LEU A 894 47.99 11.52 -9.63
C LEU A 894 47.19 12.63 -8.94
N ILE A 895 46.06 12.26 -8.34
CA ILE A 895 45.22 13.18 -7.56
C ILE A 895 45.35 12.82 -6.08
N GLU A 896 45.80 13.76 -5.26
CA GLU A 896 45.77 13.66 -3.80
C GLU A 896 44.53 14.38 -3.25
N ARG A 897 43.90 13.79 -2.23
CA ARG A 897 42.82 14.41 -1.46
C ARG A 897 43.15 14.31 0.04
N PRO A 898 44.04 15.16 0.58
CA PRO A 898 44.40 15.12 2.00
C PRO A 898 43.24 15.47 2.95
N GLY A 899 42.17 16.11 2.45
CA GLY A 899 40.94 16.37 3.21
C GLY A 899 39.70 16.50 2.33
N PRO A 900 38.50 16.73 2.92
CA PRO A 900 37.24 16.86 2.16
C PRO A 900 37.18 18.06 1.21
N SER A 901 37.89 19.14 1.56
CA SER A 901 37.93 20.41 0.83
C SER A 901 39.25 20.65 0.08
N GLU A 902 40.26 19.79 0.26
CA GLU A 902 41.57 19.94 -0.36
C GLU A 902 41.81 18.84 -1.40
N ILE A 903 42.04 19.27 -2.64
CA ILE A 903 42.34 18.40 -3.77
C ILE A 903 43.54 18.96 -4.56
N ASN A 904 44.56 18.12 -4.75
CA ASN A 904 45.81 18.49 -5.40
C ASN A 904 46.10 17.58 -6.59
N LEU A 905 46.44 18.19 -7.73
CA LEU A 905 47.12 17.52 -8.82
C LEU A 905 48.61 17.43 -8.48
N VAL A 906 49.14 16.22 -8.29
CA VAL A 906 50.58 16.01 -8.09
C VAL A 906 51.15 15.33 -9.33
N HIS A 907 52.12 15.98 -9.97
CA HIS A 907 52.72 15.50 -11.21
C HIS A 907 54.25 15.61 -11.17
N LYS A 908 54.92 14.80 -12.00
CA LYS A 908 56.35 14.94 -12.26
C LYS A 908 56.55 15.84 -13.48
N SER A 909 57.20 16.97 -13.26
CA SER A 909 57.47 17.98 -14.28
C SER A 909 58.52 17.51 -15.29
N ALA A 910 58.70 18.27 -16.38
CA ALA A 910 59.71 18.01 -17.39
C ALA A 910 61.16 18.10 -16.87
N THR A 911 61.41 18.84 -15.77
CA THR A 911 62.72 18.90 -15.10
C THR A 911 62.97 17.73 -14.14
N GLY A 912 61.96 16.89 -13.89
CA GLY A 912 62.00 15.77 -12.96
C GLY A 912 61.45 16.05 -11.57
N ASP A 913 61.18 17.32 -11.23
CA ASP A 913 60.63 17.73 -9.94
C ASP A 913 59.18 17.25 -9.75
N ILE A 914 58.83 16.84 -8.54
CA ILE A 914 57.45 16.53 -8.16
C ILE A 914 56.76 17.82 -7.71
N VAL A 915 55.74 18.24 -8.47
CA VAL A 915 55.02 19.49 -8.27
C VAL A 915 53.58 19.21 -7.88
N SER A 916 53.16 19.76 -6.74
CA SER A 916 51.75 19.83 -6.33
C SER A 916 51.11 21.10 -6.89
N THR A 917 49.88 21.02 -7.38
CA THR A 917 49.09 22.18 -7.83
C THR A 917 47.64 21.98 -7.37
N PRO A 918 47.07 22.92 -6.58
CA PRO A 918 45.69 22.82 -6.14
C PRO A 918 44.72 22.80 -7.32
N ILE A 919 43.77 21.87 -7.29
CA ILE A 919 42.54 21.97 -8.07
C ILE A 919 41.57 22.79 -7.22
N GLN A 920 41.04 23.85 -7.80
CA GLN A 920 40.21 24.84 -7.09
C GLN A 920 38.75 24.71 -7.53
N VAL A 921 37.85 25.22 -6.70
CA VAL A 921 36.41 25.31 -6.96
C VAL A 921 36.05 26.80 -6.96
N ASP A 922 35.30 27.26 -7.95
CA ASP A 922 34.82 28.64 -8.01
C ASP A 922 33.54 28.87 -7.18
N ASP A 923 32.99 30.08 -7.23
CA ASP A 923 31.76 30.45 -6.54
C ASP A 923 30.50 29.72 -7.07
N LYS A 924 30.58 29.12 -8.27
CA LYS A 924 29.51 28.35 -8.92
C LYS A 924 29.67 26.83 -8.76
N GLY A 925 30.61 26.38 -7.94
CA GLY A 925 30.84 24.96 -7.69
C GLY A 925 31.51 24.22 -8.84
N LEU A 926 32.20 24.94 -9.74
CA LEU A 926 32.90 24.39 -10.90
C LEU A 926 34.40 24.28 -10.62
N PHE A 927 35.02 23.19 -11.07
CA PHE A 927 36.46 22.97 -10.90
C PHE A 927 37.28 23.78 -11.91
N PHE A 928 38.45 24.25 -11.48
CA PHE A 928 39.48 24.80 -12.35
C PHE A 928 40.89 24.52 -11.82
N ILE A 929 41.90 24.80 -12.64
CA ILE A 929 43.31 24.69 -12.25
C ILE A 929 44.11 25.88 -12.80
N ASP A 930 44.78 26.62 -11.92
CA ASP A 930 45.60 27.78 -12.28
C ASP A 930 47.00 27.34 -12.73
N ARG A 931 47.06 26.66 -13.88
CA ARG A 931 48.29 26.18 -14.53
C ARG A 931 48.06 25.96 -16.02
N TRP A 932 49.14 25.92 -16.82
CA TRP A 932 49.10 25.62 -18.26
C TRP A 932 48.12 26.48 -19.09
N ASN A 933 47.89 27.72 -18.67
CA ASN A 933 46.89 28.64 -19.25
C ASN A 933 45.44 28.08 -19.21
N LYS A 934 45.10 27.28 -18.19
CA LYS A 934 43.77 26.68 -17.97
C LYS A 934 42.93 27.37 -16.90
N LYS A 935 43.43 28.47 -16.31
CA LYS A 935 42.76 29.22 -15.23
C LYS A 935 41.31 29.60 -15.53
N GLU A 936 41.00 29.95 -16.77
CA GLU A 936 39.65 30.37 -17.20
C GLU A 936 38.74 29.20 -17.64
N GLN A 937 39.27 27.97 -17.70
CA GLN A 937 38.44 26.80 -18.01
C GLN A 937 37.70 26.33 -16.75
N ARG A 938 36.48 25.83 -16.94
CA ARG A 938 35.59 25.34 -15.87
C ARG A 938 35.06 23.96 -16.24
N PHE A 939 34.97 23.10 -15.23
CA PHE A 939 34.53 21.71 -15.36
C PHE A 939 33.48 21.42 -14.31
N GLN A 940 32.38 20.77 -14.69
CA GLN A 940 31.29 20.44 -13.77
C GLN A 940 31.69 19.23 -12.92
N TYR A 941 32.41 18.28 -13.52
CA TYR A 941 32.92 17.10 -12.87
C TYR A 941 34.45 17.05 -12.90
N LEU A 942 35.05 16.61 -11.79
CA LEU A 942 36.51 16.44 -11.70
C LEU A 942 37.07 15.47 -12.77
N PRO A 943 36.41 14.36 -13.15
CA PRO A 943 36.78 13.56 -14.32
C PRO A 943 37.00 14.36 -15.61
N GLU A 944 36.19 15.37 -15.92
CA GLU A 944 36.33 16.18 -17.15
C GLU A 944 37.60 17.04 -17.09
N LEU A 945 37.94 17.57 -15.92
CA LEU A 945 39.22 18.27 -15.69
C LEU A 945 40.40 17.29 -15.87
N ILE A 946 40.28 16.07 -15.38
CA ILE A 946 41.29 15.02 -15.54
C ILE A 946 41.45 14.62 -17.01
N GLU A 947 40.36 14.46 -17.76
CA GLU A 947 40.37 14.23 -19.21
C GLU A 947 41.08 15.38 -19.95
N MET A 948 40.81 16.65 -19.59
CA MET A 948 41.53 17.79 -20.15
C MET A 948 43.05 17.74 -19.87
N LEU A 949 43.47 17.30 -18.68
CA LEU A 949 44.89 17.12 -18.34
C LEU A 949 45.56 16.03 -19.21
N VAL A 950 44.85 14.95 -19.51
CA VAL A 950 45.33 13.88 -20.40
C VAL A 950 45.37 14.35 -21.85
N ASP A 951 44.25 14.90 -22.36
CA ASP A 951 44.09 15.16 -23.78
C ASP A 951 44.73 16.47 -24.26
N GLN A 952 44.75 17.50 -23.43
CA GLN A 952 45.26 18.83 -23.81
C GLN A 952 46.63 19.14 -23.20
N VAL A 953 46.89 18.72 -21.97
CA VAL A 953 48.19 18.94 -21.29
C VAL A 953 49.15 17.76 -21.50
N LYS A 954 48.67 16.62 -22.01
CA LYS A 954 49.45 15.41 -22.30
C LYS A 954 50.13 14.79 -21.07
N LEU A 955 49.44 14.82 -19.93
CA LEU A 955 49.84 14.12 -18.72
C LEU A 955 49.31 12.68 -18.69
N SER A 956 50.05 11.77 -18.07
CA SER A 956 49.69 10.35 -17.94
C SER A 956 49.26 10.02 -16.51
N ALA A 957 48.01 9.60 -16.32
CA ALA A 957 47.51 9.21 -15.00
C ALA A 957 48.18 7.90 -14.55
N VAL A 958 48.65 7.86 -13.30
CA VAL A 958 49.21 6.64 -12.70
C VAL A 958 48.16 5.96 -11.81
N SER A 959 47.95 4.66 -12.03
CA SER A 959 47.06 3.80 -11.24
C SER A 959 47.59 3.50 -9.85
#